data_AF-Q5JEL1-F1
#
_entry.id   AF-Q5JEL1-F1
#
_cell.length_a   1.000
_cell.length_b   1.000
_cell.length_c   1.000
_cell.angle_alpha   90.00
_cell.angle_beta   90.00
_cell.angle_gamma   90.00
#
_symmetry.space_group_name_H-M   'P 1'
#
loop_
_entity.id
_entity.type
_entity.pdbx_description
1 polymer ?
#
loop_
_entity_poly.entity_id
_entity_poly.type
_entity_poly.pdbx_seq_one_letter_code
_entity_poly.pdbx_strand_id
1 'polypeptide(L)'
;MMKKLVSFGLVLLFLVSLGAVPVFYENYAEALGILQKEPTPWARSYGGSGYDEANAVALAPNGDIILVGHYGGTDWRGSDADVWVLRLDGNGNIVWQKTYGERDSYWANSAVVDNTTGDIIVVGYTNSTEAGDKDVWVLRLDGNGNIVWQKTYGGNNDDEADAVAITQNGNIVVAGTYGGYTWVLELDGNGNIVWQKAYRFYAVINAVAIDSNGNIIVAGTNSDFWVLKLNGNGDFEWQKSWGISRAADEATSVAIDNGDIVVAGYTWGFGTNGDFWVFRLDGNGNVIWQKTYGGNSEDEANAVAVTNSGDIIVAGYTYSFGAGRSDVWVLRLDGNGNIVWQKTYGGNLRDRANVVAMAPNGDIIVAGFTESFGAGNYDVWALRILPDGYLPSEGIRNLGFHVSDSNAIVGATNAISSSYTPTPYDTSVSEKFTNVIPQDTNAVVETQYYYAGPTELSFTSPTPENGSVLTSDYVFVNVTSNNLLESAKLEWNGENITMDKASDTNWYFNVTDLTNGEYTFKVWGKDLSEKWVASEVRTVTVNRTIFLSFVPPTPADGAVVNVDSVVINVTSSQPLESAVVEWDGENFTMHRESSESWYLALTGLSNGHYTFRVWGNDSLGNWFSSEARTITVNSTVVLSFVPPTPENGAVVDTDRVLINVSSGRPLKTVLLEWNGRNLTMQSASNTNWYIEMTNLTNGYYTFRAWGEDQLGNWFSSGVRSIAVNRTISLSFVSPTPKNNSSINSDYVFVNVTSDRPLEIALLEWNGHNLTMHNTSSTNWYLNITGLTNGHYEFRAWGRDSLGNWFSTEVRTVTVNSTVVLSFAPPTPEDGAVVNTDYVLVNVTSGQPLQVAKLEWNGQNLTMEMLSNTSWYLNVTNLTNGRYTFRAWGRDSLGNWFASGIRTIAVNRTITLSFVPPTPGDGDVLNSDSVFINVTSSQPLESALLEWDGKNFTMNNASGTNWYFNMTGLKNGLYTLRVWGRDSLGNWFSTEVRSVTIKVNTQSTYDIWIKLSCLWTTWFFNHRTEFFELYENATVLGVDNETIQLALELNDNATALMLGAWGADNLEDIRANLWNFESPTRRIPRLWDIRKAFLIEKEAVEILRKALGGL
;
A
#
# COMPACT_ATOMS: atom_id res chain seq x y z
N MET A 1 33.16 21.28 8.17
CA MET A 1 31.68 21.23 8.21
C MET A 1 30.99 22.52 8.69
N MET A 2 31.64 23.46 9.40
CA MET A 2 31.04 24.76 9.78
C MET A 2 31.31 25.94 8.80
N LYS A 3 31.64 25.67 7.53
CA LYS A 3 31.92 26.70 6.51
C LYS A 3 30.91 26.76 5.34
N LYS A 4 29.89 25.88 5.30
CA LYS A 4 28.80 25.93 4.31
C LYS A 4 27.48 26.55 4.81
N LEU A 5 27.35 26.84 6.11
CA LEU A 5 26.07 27.32 6.68
C LEU A 5 25.90 28.85 6.77
N VAL A 6 26.96 29.65 6.61
CA VAL A 6 26.84 31.12 6.80
C VAL A 6 26.47 31.87 5.50
N SER A 7 26.59 31.24 4.33
CA SER A 7 26.18 31.85 3.05
C SER A 7 24.71 31.63 2.67
N PHE A 8 23.95 30.84 3.44
CA PHE A 8 22.55 30.49 3.13
C PHE A 8 21.51 31.47 3.69
N GLY A 9 21.85 32.25 4.72
CA GLY A 9 20.89 33.11 5.43
C GLY A 9 20.65 34.50 4.83
N LEU A 10 21.52 34.99 3.93
CA LEU A 10 21.50 36.39 3.48
C LEU A 10 20.79 36.64 2.14
N VAL A 11 20.52 35.61 1.34
CA VAL A 11 19.83 35.78 0.04
C VAL A 11 18.30 35.68 0.18
N LEU A 12 17.81 35.01 1.22
CA LEU A 12 16.38 34.74 1.45
C LEU A 12 15.55 35.99 1.82
N LEU A 13 16.19 37.08 2.28
CA LEU A 13 15.48 38.31 2.69
C LEU A 13 15.28 39.35 1.57
N PHE A 14 15.88 39.15 0.39
CA PHE A 14 15.87 40.18 -0.67
C PHE A 14 14.76 40.02 -1.71
N LEU A 15 14.06 38.87 -1.78
CA LEU A 15 13.16 38.53 -2.88
C LEU A 15 11.65 38.53 -2.54
N VAL A 16 11.27 38.91 -1.32
CA VAL A 16 9.84 38.99 -0.90
C VAL A 16 9.20 40.37 -1.23
N SER A 17 9.96 41.34 -1.76
CA SER A 17 9.50 42.75 -1.86
C SER A 17 8.90 43.19 -3.21
N LEU A 18 8.75 42.33 -4.22
CA LEU A 18 8.22 42.75 -5.54
C LEU A 18 7.13 41.79 -6.04
N GLY A 19 5.88 42.03 -5.62
CA GLY A 19 4.72 41.28 -6.12
C GLY A 19 4.27 41.73 -7.51
N ALA A 20 4.34 40.84 -8.50
CA ALA A 20 3.52 40.85 -9.74
C ALA A 20 3.68 39.57 -10.60
N VAL A 21 2.54 38.88 -10.82
CA VAL A 21 2.10 38.01 -11.94
C VAL A 21 2.70 36.58 -12.12
N PRO A 22 1.83 35.53 -12.19
CA PRO A 22 2.20 34.14 -12.43
C PRO A 22 1.99 33.73 -13.91
N VAL A 23 3.01 33.86 -14.75
CA VAL A 23 3.10 33.13 -16.05
C VAL A 23 4.56 32.76 -16.40
N PHE A 24 5.55 33.23 -15.64
CA PHE A 24 6.96 32.88 -15.85
C PHE A 24 7.46 31.71 -14.99
N TYR A 25 6.59 31.13 -14.14
CA TYR A 25 7.03 30.14 -13.15
C TYR A 25 7.17 28.72 -13.71
N GLU A 26 6.41 28.32 -14.74
CA GLU A 26 6.49 26.97 -15.29
C GLU A 26 7.76 26.77 -16.15
N ASN A 27 8.12 27.75 -16.99
CA ASN A 27 9.28 27.60 -17.89
C ASN A 27 10.65 27.90 -17.25
N TYR A 28 10.71 28.52 -16.06
CA TYR A 28 11.98 28.75 -15.34
C TYR A 28 12.24 27.69 -14.26
N ALA A 29 11.21 27.01 -13.75
CA ALA A 29 11.36 25.91 -12.79
C ALA A 29 11.89 24.62 -13.44
N GLU A 30 11.51 24.34 -14.71
CA GLU A 30 12.07 23.24 -15.50
C GLU A 30 13.56 23.45 -15.83
N ALA A 31 14.00 24.70 -16.01
CA ALA A 31 15.40 25.03 -16.29
C ALA A 31 16.32 25.01 -15.04
N LEU A 32 15.75 25.00 -13.84
CA LEU A 32 16.47 25.02 -12.55
C LEU A 32 16.30 23.75 -11.70
N GLY A 33 15.44 22.81 -12.11
CA GLY A 33 15.27 21.50 -11.43
C GLY A 33 14.63 21.57 -10.04
N ILE A 34 13.75 22.56 -9.78
CA ILE A 34 13.22 22.84 -8.41
C ILE A 34 11.77 22.34 -8.22
N LEU A 35 11.16 21.72 -9.23
CA LEU A 35 9.94 20.91 -9.06
C LEU A 35 10.20 19.54 -9.68
N GLN A 36 10.40 18.52 -8.84
CA GLN A 36 10.45 17.14 -9.28
C GLN A 36 9.01 16.76 -9.66
N LYS A 37 8.76 16.52 -10.95
CA LYS A 37 7.47 15.98 -11.42
C LYS A 37 7.23 14.68 -10.65
N GLU A 38 6.08 14.56 -9.98
CA GLU A 38 5.68 13.31 -9.31
C GLU A 38 5.83 12.16 -10.33
N PRO A 39 6.52 11.06 -9.96
CA PRO A 39 6.78 9.99 -10.90
C PRO A 39 5.46 9.42 -11.43
N THR A 40 5.36 9.27 -12.75
CA THR A 40 4.15 8.71 -13.36
C THR A 40 4.08 7.20 -13.10
N PRO A 41 2.90 6.59 -12.87
CA PRO A 41 2.78 5.14 -12.78
C PRO A 41 3.23 4.46 -14.08
N TRP A 42 3.91 3.31 -13.99
CA TRP A 42 4.52 2.61 -15.13
C TRP A 42 4.62 1.10 -14.89
N ALA A 43 4.75 0.33 -15.98
CA ALA A 43 5.11 -1.08 -15.95
C ALA A 43 6.21 -1.33 -17.00
N ARG A 44 7.27 -2.04 -16.63
CA ARG A 44 8.45 -2.26 -17.47
C ARG A 44 9.01 -3.65 -17.26
N SER A 45 9.48 -4.26 -18.34
CA SER A 45 10.27 -5.49 -18.27
C SER A 45 11.77 -5.20 -18.41
N TYR A 46 12.58 -6.00 -17.73
CA TYR A 46 14.04 -5.94 -17.76
C TYR A 46 14.59 -7.36 -17.89
N GLY A 47 15.51 -7.58 -18.82
CA GLY A 47 16.03 -8.91 -19.09
C GLY A 47 16.62 -9.03 -20.48
N GLY A 48 17.19 -10.19 -20.76
CA GLY A 48 17.65 -10.64 -22.06
C GLY A 48 17.04 -12.01 -22.36
N SER A 49 17.52 -12.69 -23.40
CA SER A 49 16.89 -13.94 -23.92
C SER A 49 16.79 -15.15 -22.95
N GLY A 50 17.27 -15.01 -21.71
CA GLY A 50 17.39 -16.07 -20.71
C GLY A 50 16.20 -16.15 -19.74
N TYR A 51 16.48 -16.64 -18.53
CA TYR A 51 15.55 -16.65 -17.40
C TYR A 51 15.94 -15.56 -16.40
N ASP A 52 15.20 -14.47 -16.40
CA ASP A 52 15.44 -13.30 -15.55
C ASP A 52 14.23 -13.07 -14.64
N GLU A 53 14.48 -12.90 -13.34
CA GLU A 53 13.43 -12.71 -12.35
C GLU A 53 13.88 -11.83 -11.20
N ALA A 54 12.95 -11.09 -10.60
CA ALA A 54 13.18 -10.31 -9.39
C ALA A 54 12.61 -11.07 -8.19
N ASN A 55 13.46 -11.35 -7.20
CA ASN A 55 13.09 -12.03 -5.97
C ASN A 55 12.83 -11.04 -4.83
N ALA A 56 13.50 -9.88 -4.87
CA ALA A 56 13.35 -8.86 -3.83
C ALA A 56 13.27 -7.45 -4.42
N VAL A 57 12.54 -6.59 -3.70
CA VAL A 57 12.51 -5.16 -3.93
C VAL A 57 12.79 -4.43 -2.63
N ALA A 58 13.66 -3.43 -2.71
CA ALA A 58 13.92 -2.51 -1.61
C ALA A 58 13.89 -1.07 -2.13
N LEU A 59 13.66 -0.12 -1.22
CA LEU A 59 13.55 1.29 -1.57
C LEU A 59 14.69 2.07 -0.93
N ALA A 60 15.39 2.85 -1.73
CA ALA A 60 16.40 3.77 -1.23
C ALA A 60 15.74 5.00 -0.58
N PRO A 61 16.43 5.70 0.36
CA PRO A 61 15.89 6.89 1.01
C PRO A 61 15.46 8.03 0.07
N ASN A 62 16.00 8.05 -1.15
CA ASN A 62 15.66 9.03 -2.19
C ASN A 62 14.47 8.59 -3.07
N GLY A 63 13.85 7.44 -2.80
CA GLY A 63 12.73 6.89 -3.56
C GLY A 63 13.12 6.06 -4.79
N ASP A 64 14.40 5.79 -5.00
CA ASP A 64 14.85 4.85 -6.02
C ASP A 64 14.46 3.42 -5.65
N ILE A 65 14.21 2.60 -6.67
CA ILE A 65 13.78 1.21 -6.53
C ILE A 65 14.98 0.30 -6.77
N ILE A 66 15.26 -0.59 -5.84
CA ILE A 66 16.31 -1.60 -5.94
C ILE A 66 15.63 -2.95 -6.19
N LEU A 67 15.89 -3.56 -7.36
CA LEU A 67 15.45 -4.91 -7.67
C LEU A 67 16.64 -5.87 -7.58
N VAL A 68 16.41 -7.03 -6.97
CA VAL A 68 17.44 -8.05 -6.81
C VAL A 68 16.87 -9.41 -7.21
N GLY A 69 17.64 -10.17 -7.99
CA GLY A 69 17.27 -11.51 -8.41
C GLY A 69 18.29 -12.10 -9.38
N HIS A 70 17.82 -12.65 -10.49
CA HIS A 70 18.61 -13.46 -11.41
C HIS A 70 18.64 -12.94 -12.83
N TYR A 71 19.76 -13.21 -13.50
CA TYR A 71 19.90 -13.03 -14.94
C TYR A 71 20.39 -14.34 -15.57
N GLY A 72 19.62 -14.90 -16.50
CA GLY A 72 19.80 -16.26 -17.03
C GLY A 72 20.30 -16.35 -18.48
N GLY A 73 20.81 -15.26 -19.07
CA GLY A 73 21.30 -15.27 -20.44
C GLY A 73 22.66 -15.98 -20.61
N THR A 74 22.80 -16.77 -21.70
CA THR A 74 24.03 -17.54 -22.01
C THR A 74 25.23 -16.71 -22.50
N ASP A 75 25.03 -15.41 -22.74
CA ASP A 75 25.97 -14.57 -23.48
C ASP A 75 27.19 -14.12 -22.66
N TRP A 76 27.23 -14.36 -21.35
CA TRP A 76 28.24 -13.75 -20.48
C TRP A 76 29.30 -14.64 -19.85
N ARG A 77 29.23 -15.97 -19.94
CA ARG A 77 30.37 -16.89 -19.63
C ARG A 77 30.14 -18.39 -19.88
N GLY A 78 28.95 -18.82 -20.32
CA GLY A 78 28.64 -20.24 -20.40
C GLY A 78 28.55 -20.95 -19.03
N SER A 79 28.24 -20.22 -17.97
CA SER A 79 27.81 -20.76 -16.66
C SER A 79 26.49 -20.11 -16.24
N ASP A 80 25.63 -20.90 -15.59
CA ASP A 80 24.28 -20.56 -15.14
C ASP A 80 24.32 -19.54 -13.97
N ALA A 81 23.60 -18.42 -14.10
CA ALA A 81 23.20 -17.36 -13.15
C ALA A 81 24.07 -17.05 -11.90
N ASP A 82 24.46 -15.78 -11.74
CA ASP A 82 25.22 -15.24 -10.58
C ASP A 82 24.31 -14.49 -9.59
N VAL A 83 24.21 -13.16 -9.59
CA VAL A 83 23.17 -12.38 -8.88
C VAL A 83 23.04 -11.05 -9.61
N TRP A 84 21.82 -10.57 -9.88
CA TRP A 84 21.59 -9.32 -10.59
C TRP A 84 20.92 -8.28 -9.68
N VAL A 85 21.52 -7.08 -9.61
CA VAL A 85 20.97 -5.93 -8.88
C VAL A 85 20.75 -4.78 -9.86
N LEU A 86 19.52 -4.27 -9.89
CA LEU A 86 19.14 -3.07 -10.63
C LEU A 86 18.80 -1.96 -9.66
N ARG A 87 19.35 -0.77 -9.88
CA ARG A 87 18.85 0.46 -9.28
C ARG A 87 18.09 1.25 -10.34
N LEU A 88 16.82 1.52 -10.08
CA LEU A 88 15.93 2.25 -10.94
C LEU A 88 15.57 3.61 -10.31
N ASP A 89 15.42 4.63 -11.15
CA ASP A 89 14.84 5.89 -10.72
C ASP A 89 13.32 5.76 -10.51
N GLY A 90 12.68 6.79 -9.97
CA GLY A 90 11.24 6.78 -9.74
C GLY A 90 10.38 6.52 -10.98
N ASN A 91 10.90 6.76 -12.19
CA ASN A 91 10.20 6.54 -13.47
C ASN A 91 10.53 5.17 -14.09
N GLY A 92 11.27 4.32 -13.38
CA GLY A 92 11.65 2.98 -13.85
C GLY A 92 12.80 2.99 -14.85
N ASN A 93 13.55 4.08 -14.98
CA ASN A 93 14.76 4.08 -15.81
C ASN A 93 15.92 3.50 -15.00
N ILE A 94 16.76 2.70 -15.66
CA ILE A 94 17.95 2.13 -15.03
C ILE A 94 18.94 3.25 -14.71
N VAL A 95 19.22 3.44 -13.41
CA VAL A 95 20.32 4.30 -12.94
C VAL A 95 21.64 3.55 -13.10
N TRP A 96 21.67 2.30 -12.63
CA TRP A 96 22.73 1.34 -12.89
C TRP A 96 22.21 -0.07 -12.71
N GLN A 97 22.92 -1.02 -13.32
CA GLN A 97 22.71 -2.45 -13.11
C GLN A 97 24.06 -3.14 -13.03
N LYS A 98 24.17 -4.15 -12.15
CA LYS A 98 25.42 -4.88 -11.90
C LYS A 98 25.11 -6.33 -11.58
N THR A 99 26.03 -7.20 -11.98
CA THR A 99 26.02 -8.61 -11.60
C THR A 99 27.12 -8.91 -10.60
N TYR A 100 26.86 -9.85 -9.70
CA TYR A 100 27.74 -10.24 -8.60
C TYR A 100 27.82 -11.76 -8.52
N GLY A 101 29.02 -12.31 -8.70
CA GLY A 101 29.27 -13.75 -8.63
C GLY A 101 30.58 -14.15 -9.31
N GLU A 102 30.84 -15.45 -9.42
CA GLU A 102 32.03 -16.01 -10.06
C GLU A 102 31.67 -17.15 -11.03
N ARG A 103 32.37 -18.29 -11.00
CA ARG A 103 32.04 -19.47 -11.83
C ARG A 103 31.18 -20.49 -11.07
N ASP A 104 30.93 -20.21 -9.79
CA ASP A 104 30.14 -20.99 -8.85
C ASP A 104 28.70 -20.48 -8.81
N SER A 105 27.75 -21.28 -8.33
CA SER A 105 26.35 -20.86 -8.28
C SER A 105 26.12 -19.89 -7.12
N TYR A 106 25.88 -18.61 -7.44
CA TYR A 106 25.39 -17.62 -6.49
C TYR A 106 23.88 -17.50 -6.65
N TRP A 107 23.18 -17.18 -5.55
CA TRP A 107 21.75 -16.94 -5.63
C TRP A 107 21.33 -15.87 -4.63
N ALA A 108 20.44 -14.96 -5.04
CA ALA A 108 19.87 -13.94 -4.17
C ALA A 108 18.39 -14.22 -3.91
N ASN A 109 18.04 -14.26 -2.62
CA ASN A 109 16.69 -14.54 -2.14
C ASN A 109 16.00 -13.29 -1.61
N SER A 110 16.72 -12.42 -0.90
CA SER A 110 16.15 -11.23 -0.26
C SER A 110 17.11 -10.05 -0.26
N ALA A 111 16.56 -8.83 -0.22
CA ALA A 111 17.34 -7.61 -0.13
C ALA A 111 16.64 -6.54 0.71
N VAL A 112 17.42 -5.66 1.32
CA VAL A 112 16.94 -4.53 2.13
C VAL A 112 17.92 -3.35 2.00
N VAL A 113 17.43 -2.12 2.17
CA VAL A 113 18.27 -0.92 2.18
C VAL A 113 18.41 -0.39 3.61
N ASP A 114 19.64 -0.11 4.03
CA ASP A 114 19.93 0.62 5.24
C ASP A 114 19.54 2.08 5.04
N ASN A 115 18.42 2.51 5.64
CA ASN A 115 17.91 3.87 5.49
C ASN A 115 18.85 4.95 6.07
N THR A 116 19.83 4.58 6.89
CA THR A 116 20.77 5.53 7.49
C THR A 116 21.97 5.82 6.59
N THR A 117 22.47 4.80 5.87
CA THR A 117 23.64 4.93 4.99
C THR A 117 23.27 4.98 3.51
N GLY A 118 22.12 4.41 3.12
CA GLY A 118 21.72 4.15 1.74
C GLY A 118 22.37 2.91 1.12
N ASP A 119 23.01 2.07 1.94
CA ASP A 119 23.64 0.82 1.49
C ASP A 119 22.59 -0.26 1.23
N ILE A 120 22.88 -1.13 0.26
CA ILE A 120 22.02 -2.25 -0.14
C ILE A 120 22.60 -3.52 0.47
N ILE A 121 21.77 -4.29 1.17
CA ILE A 121 22.14 -5.58 1.75
C ILE A 121 21.38 -6.63 0.94
N VAL A 122 22.12 -7.58 0.36
CA VAL A 122 21.59 -8.72 -0.38
C VAL A 122 21.98 -10.00 0.35
N VAL A 123 21.04 -10.94 0.47
CA VAL A 123 21.28 -12.25 1.06
C VAL A 123 20.82 -13.37 0.13
N GLY A 124 21.48 -14.52 0.28
CA GLY A 124 21.11 -15.76 -0.39
C GLY A 124 22.14 -16.83 -0.09
N TYR A 125 22.61 -17.53 -1.11
CA TYR A 125 23.65 -18.55 -0.95
C TYR A 125 24.71 -18.50 -2.05
N THR A 126 25.83 -19.14 -1.78
CA THR A 126 26.87 -19.47 -2.76
C THR A 126 27.36 -20.90 -2.52
N ASN A 127 28.07 -21.50 -3.47
CA ASN A 127 28.71 -22.80 -3.23
C ASN A 127 29.67 -22.71 -2.03
N SER A 128 29.65 -23.72 -1.16
CA SER A 128 30.45 -23.70 0.07
C SER A 128 31.96 -23.60 -0.22
N THR A 129 32.67 -22.82 0.61
CA THR A 129 34.15 -22.80 0.62
C THR A 129 34.74 -23.92 1.50
N GLU A 130 33.90 -24.66 2.23
CA GLU A 130 34.22 -25.81 3.07
C GLU A 130 33.56 -27.11 2.52
N ALA A 131 33.26 -28.13 3.35
CA ALA A 131 32.51 -29.31 2.90
C ALA A 131 31.00 -28.99 2.88
N GLY A 132 30.24 -29.43 1.87
CA GLY A 132 28.82 -29.05 1.71
C GLY A 132 28.58 -28.43 0.33
N ASP A 133 27.34 -28.37 -0.16
CA ASP A 133 27.06 -27.84 -1.51
C ASP A 133 26.74 -26.33 -1.48
N LYS A 134 26.23 -25.77 -0.36
CA LYS A 134 25.86 -24.34 -0.23
C LYS A 134 26.19 -23.72 1.14
N ASP A 135 26.59 -22.44 1.17
CA ASP A 135 26.71 -21.59 2.36
C ASP A 135 25.90 -20.29 2.23
N VAL A 136 25.44 -19.71 3.34
CA VAL A 136 24.80 -18.38 3.36
C VAL A 136 25.77 -17.35 2.83
N TRP A 137 25.31 -16.51 1.90
CA TRP A 137 26.07 -15.36 1.41
C TRP A 137 25.37 -14.06 1.76
N VAL A 138 26.12 -13.12 2.34
CA VAL A 138 25.65 -11.76 2.62
C VAL A 138 26.56 -10.76 1.92
N LEU A 139 25.95 -9.92 1.10
CA LEU A 139 26.60 -8.91 0.28
C LEU A 139 26.12 -7.52 0.72
N ARG A 140 27.05 -6.65 1.15
CA ARG A 140 26.76 -5.23 1.41
C ARG A 140 27.34 -4.38 0.29
N LEU A 141 26.49 -3.58 -0.33
CA LEU A 141 26.82 -2.67 -1.43
C LEU A 141 26.63 -1.22 -1.00
N ASP A 142 27.48 -0.32 -1.50
CA ASP A 142 27.23 1.11 -1.41
C ASP A 142 26.08 1.51 -2.36
N GLY A 143 25.57 2.74 -2.25
CA GLY A 143 24.51 3.21 -3.14
C GLY A 143 24.84 3.16 -4.64
N ASN A 144 26.12 3.13 -5.03
CA ASN A 144 26.54 2.99 -6.42
C ASN A 144 26.67 1.52 -6.85
N GLY A 145 26.33 0.57 -5.98
CA GLY A 145 26.48 -0.87 -6.21
C GLY A 145 27.92 -1.35 -6.13
N ASN A 146 28.82 -0.63 -5.47
CA ASN A 146 30.18 -1.15 -5.22
C ASN A 146 30.16 -2.02 -3.97
N ILE A 147 30.90 -3.12 -3.98
CA ILE A 147 31.01 -4.02 -2.83
C ILE A 147 31.71 -3.28 -1.69
N VAL A 148 31.02 -3.11 -0.56
CA VAL A 148 31.61 -2.63 0.69
C VAL A 148 32.28 -3.79 1.41
N TRP A 149 31.55 -4.90 1.56
CA TRP A 149 32.07 -6.19 2.00
C TRP A 149 31.11 -7.30 1.56
N GLN A 150 31.61 -8.53 1.55
CA GLN A 150 30.83 -9.73 1.30
C GLN A 150 31.38 -10.89 2.12
N LYS A 151 30.51 -11.69 2.70
CA LYS A 151 30.90 -12.76 3.62
C LYS A 151 30.01 -13.98 3.46
N THR A 152 30.59 -15.16 3.71
CA THR A 152 29.86 -16.41 3.81
C THR A 152 29.73 -16.87 5.26
N TYR A 153 28.62 -17.57 5.56
CA TYR A 153 28.28 -18.08 6.87
C TYR A 153 27.69 -19.49 6.72
N GLY A 154 28.32 -20.50 7.31
CA GLY A 154 27.81 -21.86 7.23
C GLY A 154 28.77 -22.87 7.84
N GLY A 155 28.56 -24.14 7.52
CA GLY A 155 29.36 -25.27 7.97
C GLY A 155 29.28 -26.45 6.99
N ASN A 156 29.42 -27.67 7.50
CA ASN A 156 29.65 -28.83 6.63
C ASN A 156 28.44 -29.32 5.79
N ASN A 157 27.30 -28.63 5.83
CA ASN A 157 26.05 -29.02 5.17
C ASN A 157 25.53 -27.82 4.39
N ASP A 158 24.50 -28.04 3.57
CA ASP A 158 23.83 -26.96 2.86
C ASP A 158 23.19 -25.98 3.84
N ASP A 159 23.60 -24.72 3.72
CA ASP A 159 23.14 -23.58 4.48
C ASP A 159 22.77 -22.46 3.48
N GLU A 160 21.59 -21.84 3.66
CA GLU A 160 21.10 -20.79 2.76
C GLU A 160 20.37 -19.70 3.54
N ALA A 161 20.44 -18.45 3.08
CA ALA A 161 19.66 -17.35 3.63
C ALA A 161 18.47 -17.04 2.74
N ASP A 162 17.30 -16.95 3.36
CA ASP A 162 16.04 -16.76 2.63
C ASP A 162 15.52 -15.34 2.79
N ALA A 163 15.73 -14.73 3.95
CA ALA A 163 15.19 -13.42 4.27
C ALA A 163 16.16 -12.54 5.06
N VAL A 164 16.08 -11.23 4.84
CA VAL A 164 16.88 -10.22 5.56
C VAL A 164 16.05 -9.03 6.01
N ALA A 165 16.35 -8.51 7.19
CA ALA A 165 15.81 -7.25 7.70
C ALA A 165 16.88 -6.45 8.45
N ILE A 166 16.61 -5.16 8.69
CA ILE A 166 17.50 -4.27 9.43
C ILE A 166 16.82 -3.82 10.72
N THR A 167 17.54 -3.91 11.83
CA THR A 167 17.08 -3.39 13.14
C THR A 167 17.17 -1.86 13.20
N GLN A 168 16.48 -1.24 14.15
CA GLN A 168 16.55 0.21 14.36
C GLN A 168 17.98 0.72 14.66
N ASN A 169 18.87 -0.15 15.14
CA ASN A 169 20.26 0.17 15.44
C ASN A 169 21.21 -0.01 14.23
N GLY A 170 20.68 -0.42 13.06
CA GLY A 170 21.46 -0.66 11.85
C GLY A 170 22.13 -2.04 11.77
N ASN A 171 21.83 -2.95 12.70
CA ASN A 171 22.27 -4.34 12.62
C ASN A 171 21.43 -5.11 11.60
N ILE A 172 22.04 -6.10 10.95
CA ILE A 172 21.45 -6.90 9.88
C ILE A 172 20.98 -8.23 10.48
N VAL A 173 19.69 -8.52 10.36
CA VAL A 173 19.11 -9.82 10.75
C VAL A 173 18.94 -10.66 9.50
N VAL A 174 19.58 -11.83 9.49
CA VAL A 174 19.51 -12.81 8.40
C VAL A 174 18.80 -14.06 8.92
N ALA A 175 17.80 -14.53 8.20
CA ALA A 175 17.07 -15.75 8.51
C ALA A 175 17.18 -16.73 7.35
N GLY A 176 17.46 -17.99 7.64
CA GLY A 176 17.48 -19.08 6.67
C GLY A 176 17.65 -20.44 7.31
N THR A 177 18.46 -21.32 6.71
CA THR A 177 18.67 -22.67 7.20
C THR A 177 20.15 -22.95 7.52
N TYR A 178 20.37 -23.79 8.55
CA TYR A 178 21.68 -24.32 8.93
C TYR A 178 21.62 -25.83 9.10
N GLY A 179 22.12 -26.61 8.13
CA GLY A 179 22.04 -28.07 8.11
C GLY A 179 20.61 -28.58 8.29
N GLY A 180 19.66 -27.92 7.63
CA GLY A 180 18.22 -28.20 7.67
C GLY A 180 17.46 -27.65 8.88
N TYR A 181 18.12 -26.98 9.83
CA TYR A 181 17.46 -26.32 10.96
C TYR A 181 17.19 -24.85 10.65
N THR A 182 16.05 -24.30 11.12
CA THR A 182 15.80 -22.85 11.09
C THR A 182 16.94 -22.11 11.79
N TRP A 183 17.53 -21.12 11.14
CA TRP A 183 18.69 -20.38 11.62
C TRP A 183 18.48 -18.88 11.50
N VAL A 184 18.81 -18.14 12.56
CA VAL A 184 18.78 -16.67 12.56
C VAL A 184 20.12 -16.14 13.06
N LEU A 185 20.65 -15.16 12.34
CA LEU A 185 21.87 -14.43 12.67
C LEU A 185 21.53 -12.95 12.84
N GLU A 186 22.14 -12.30 13.83
CA GLU A 186 22.28 -10.85 13.86
C GLU A 186 23.74 -10.48 13.61
N LEU A 187 23.96 -9.59 12.65
CA LEU A 187 25.26 -9.12 12.22
C LEU A 187 25.40 -7.62 12.50
N ASP A 188 26.60 -7.20 12.87
CA ASP A 188 26.93 -5.77 12.93
C ASP A 188 27.08 -5.18 11.52
N GLY A 189 27.24 -3.86 11.42
CA GLY A 189 27.40 -3.19 10.12
C GLY A 189 28.61 -3.66 9.29
N ASN A 190 29.58 -4.33 9.90
CA ASN A 190 30.77 -4.87 9.22
C ASN A 190 30.59 -6.36 8.87
N GLY A 191 29.42 -6.95 9.11
CA GLY A 191 29.17 -8.38 8.89
C GLY A 191 29.88 -9.27 9.91
N ASN A 192 30.11 -8.79 11.13
CA ASN A 192 30.53 -9.66 12.23
C ASN A 192 29.29 -10.15 12.97
N ILE A 193 29.31 -11.42 13.38
CA ILE A 193 28.21 -12.03 14.11
C ILE A 193 28.11 -11.38 15.50
N VAL A 194 26.98 -10.72 15.77
CA VAL A 194 26.60 -10.25 17.12
C VAL A 194 26.10 -11.43 17.93
N TRP A 195 25.16 -12.19 17.34
CA TRP A 195 24.75 -13.51 17.82
C TRP A 195 24.19 -14.35 16.67
N GLN A 196 24.16 -15.66 16.86
CA GLN A 196 23.63 -16.64 15.91
C GLN A 196 22.92 -17.75 16.69
N LYS A 197 21.75 -18.20 16.22
CA LYS A 197 20.98 -19.26 16.89
C LYS A 197 20.26 -20.15 15.89
N ALA A 198 20.54 -21.45 15.97
CA ALA A 198 19.84 -22.49 15.21
C ALA A 198 18.79 -23.18 16.10
N TYR A 199 17.56 -23.29 15.60
CA TYR A 199 16.41 -23.82 16.32
C TYR A 199 16.07 -25.22 15.82
N ARG A 200 15.87 -26.18 16.75
CA ARG A 200 15.71 -27.61 16.43
C ARG A 200 14.31 -28.00 15.95
N PHE A 201 13.79 -27.28 14.98
CA PHE A 201 12.62 -27.67 14.19
C PHE A 201 12.93 -27.46 12.70
N TYR A 202 12.30 -28.26 11.86
CA TYR A 202 12.46 -28.23 10.42
C TYR A 202 11.35 -27.34 9.84
N ALA A 203 11.69 -26.10 9.50
CA ALA A 203 10.81 -25.18 8.80
C ALA A 203 11.61 -24.47 7.71
N VAL A 204 11.00 -24.30 6.54
CA VAL A 204 11.49 -23.45 5.46
C VAL A 204 11.14 -22.01 5.82
N ILE A 205 12.07 -21.08 5.63
CA ILE A 205 11.86 -19.66 5.90
C ILE A 205 11.60 -18.95 4.58
N ASN A 206 10.61 -18.07 4.55
CA ASN A 206 10.30 -17.26 3.37
C ASN A 206 10.45 -15.76 3.63
N ALA A 207 10.20 -15.30 4.86
CA ALA A 207 10.27 -13.88 5.18
C ALA A 207 10.63 -13.60 6.63
N VAL A 208 11.21 -12.41 6.86
CA VAL A 208 11.55 -11.89 8.18
C VAL A 208 11.16 -10.41 8.29
N ALA A 209 10.63 -10.01 9.43
CA ALA A 209 10.32 -8.63 9.76
C ALA A 209 10.73 -8.29 11.21
N ILE A 210 10.98 -7.01 11.48
CA ILE A 210 11.37 -6.52 12.80
C ILE A 210 10.31 -5.56 13.33
N ASP A 211 9.83 -5.78 14.56
CA ASP A 211 8.87 -4.88 15.19
C ASP A 211 9.55 -3.66 15.86
N SER A 212 8.74 -2.71 16.33
CA SER A 212 9.26 -1.48 16.95
C SER A 212 10.03 -1.70 18.26
N ASN A 213 9.90 -2.87 18.88
CA ASN A 213 10.63 -3.26 20.10
C ASN A 213 11.91 -4.05 19.78
N GLY A 214 12.20 -4.30 18.50
CA GLY A 214 13.33 -5.09 18.05
C GLY A 214 13.09 -6.60 18.05
N ASN A 215 11.84 -7.06 18.20
CA ASN A 215 11.54 -8.49 18.09
C ASN A 215 11.60 -8.92 16.62
N ILE A 216 12.02 -10.16 16.39
CA ILE A 216 12.20 -10.76 15.07
C ILE A 216 11.02 -11.69 14.81
N ILE A 217 10.31 -11.44 13.71
CA ILE A 217 9.18 -12.26 13.26
C ILE A 217 9.61 -12.97 11.99
N VAL A 218 9.55 -14.29 11.99
CA VAL A 218 9.89 -15.15 10.86
C VAL A 218 8.62 -15.85 10.39
N ALA A 219 8.38 -15.84 9.07
CA ALA A 219 7.28 -16.55 8.43
C ALA A 219 7.80 -17.59 7.43
N GLY A 220 7.09 -18.70 7.32
CA GLY A 220 7.49 -19.81 6.46
C GLY A 220 6.52 -21.00 6.50
N THR A 221 7.05 -22.20 6.32
CA THR A 221 6.27 -23.44 6.42
C THR A 221 7.01 -24.54 7.19
N ASN A 222 6.27 -25.28 8.00
CA ASN A 222 6.72 -26.53 8.61
C ASN A 222 5.90 -27.75 8.12
N SER A 223 5.37 -27.65 6.90
CA SER A 223 4.23 -28.40 6.30
C SER A 223 2.88 -27.69 6.42
N ASP A 224 2.75 -26.74 7.36
CA ASP A 224 1.60 -25.86 7.55
C ASP A 224 2.05 -24.39 7.51
N PHE A 225 1.11 -23.44 7.43
CA PHE A 225 1.38 -22.00 7.48
C PHE A 225 1.98 -21.64 8.84
N TRP A 226 3.25 -21.20 8.88
CA TRP A 226 4.02 -21.12 10.12
C TRP A 226 4.60 -19.73 10.40
N VAL A 227 4.56 -19.32 11.67
CA VAL A 227 5.10 -18.05 12.15
C VAL A 227 5.85 -18.27 13.47
N LEU A 228 7.03 -17.68 13.58
CA LEU A 228 7.90 -17.65 14.76
C LEU A 228 8.16 -16.22 15.20
N LYS A 229 8.12 -15.99 16.52
CA LYS A 229 8.57 -14.76 17.14
C LYS A 229 9.73 -15.01 18.10
N LEU A 230 10.76 -14.18 17.96
CA LEU A 230 11.93 -14.10 18.82
C LEU A 230 12.06 -12.70 19.39
N ASN A 231 12.67 -12.55 20.57
CA ASN A 231 13.07 -11.23 21.06
C ASN A 231 14.31 -10.71 20.31
N GLY A 232 14.72 -9.48 20.58
CA GLY A 232 15.90 -8.87 19.93
C GLY A 232 17.26 -9.54 20.23
N ASN A 233 17.34 -10.46 21.20
CA ASN A 233 18.53 -11.27 21.44
C ASN A 233 18.44 -12.65 20.75
N GLY A 234 17.39 -12.90 19.97
CA GLY A 234 17.08 -14.21 19.39
C GLY A 234 16.58 -15.22 20.41
N ASP A 235 16.09 -14.82 21.58
CA ASP A 235 15.44 -15.79 22.48
C ASP A 235 14.04 -16.10 21.96
N PHE A 236 13.67 -17.37 22.00
CA PHE A 236 12.36 -17.85 21.60
C PHE A 236 11.24 -17.23 22.46
N GLU A 237 10.22 -16.63 21.82
CA GLU A 237 9.00 -16.18 22.50
C GLU A 237 7.84 -17.15 22.25
N TRP A 238 7.45 -17.32 20.98
CA TRP A 238 6.40 -18.25 20.59
C TRP A 238 6.53 -18.65 19.12
N GLN A 239 5.93 -19.79 18.76
CA GLN A 239 5.68 -20.16 17.37
C GLN A 239 4.26 -20.70 17.24
N LYS A 240 3.64 -20.53 16.06
CA LYS A 240 2.31 -21.03 15.75
C LYS A 240 2.25 -21.51 14.31
N SER A 241 1.52 -22.59 14.08
CA SER A 241 1.21 -23.11 12.76
C SER A 241 -0.30 -23.26 12.57
N TRP A 242 -0.76 -22.98 11.36
CA TRP A 242 -2.15 -23.09 10.95
C TRP A 242 -2.21 -23.90 9.66
N GLY A 243 -2.99 -24.97 9.68
CA GLY A 243 -3.21 -25.78 8.49
C GLY A 243 -4.27 -26.83 8.73
N ILE A 244 -4.71 -27.48 7.66
CA ILE A 244 -5.66 -28.59 7.75
C ILE A 244 -5.04 -29.90 7.26
N SER A 245 -5.50 -31.03 7.80
CA SER A 245 -4.90 -32.32 7.50
C SER A 245 -4.92 -32.60 5.98
N ARG A 246 -3.72 -32.75 5.39
CA ARG A 246 -3.44 -33.12 3.98
C ARG A 246 -3.47 -31.99 2.95
N ALA A 247 -3.51 -30.73 3.36
CA ALA A 247 -3.28 -29.59 2.48
C ALA A 247 -1.86 -29.06 2.66
N ALA A 248 -1.24 -28.53 1.59
CA ALA A 248 -0.05 -27.71 1.72
C ALA A 248 -0.50 -26.29 2.10
N ASP A 249 0.00 -25.77 3.21
CA ASP A 249 -0.27 -24.42 3.67
C ASP A 249 1.09 -23.75 3.96
N GLU A 250 1.29 -22.53 3.46
CA GLU A 250 2.59 -21.87 3.53
C GLU A 250 2.45 -20.36 3.71
N ALA A 251 3.21 -19.81 4.66
CA ALA A 251 3.37 -18.38 4.81
C ALA A 251 4.58 -17.91 3.98
N THR A 252 4.35 -16.98 3.06
CA THR A 252 5.38 -16.51 2.12
C THR A 252 5.93 -15.14 2.51
N SER A 253 5.15 -14.32 3.21
CA SER A 253 5.56 -12.95 3.53
C SER A 253 4.97 -12.43 4.83
N VAL A 254 5.71 -11.54 5.50
CA VAL A 254 5.32 -10.91 6.78
C VAL A 254 5.62 -9.42 6.80
N ALA A 255 4.70 -8.65 7.37
CA ALA A 255 4.82 -7.22 7.63
C ALA A 255 4.32 -6.87 9.04
N ILE A 256 4.77 -5.74 9.59
CA ILE A 256 4.39 -5.27 10.92
C ILE A 256 3.57 -3.98 10.81
N ASP A 257 2.42 -3.94 11.48
CA ASP A 257 1.55 -2.76 11.60
C ASP A 257 1.35 -2.38 13.07
N ASN A 258 2.09 -1.38 13.56
CA ASN A 258 1.93 -0.87 14.93
C ASN A 258 1.95 -1.95 16.03
N GLY A 259 2.72 -3.04 15.82
CA GLY A 259 2.85 -4.17 16.75
C GLY A 259 1.95 -5.37 16.42
N ASP A 260 0.98 -5.23 15.52
CA ASP A 260 0.29 -6.35 14.89
C ASP A 260 1.17 -6.97 13.80
N ILE A 261 1.01 -8.27 13.60
CA ILE A 261 1.74 -9.04 12.60
C ILE A 261 0.77 -9.38 11.47
N VAL A 262 1.09 -8.95 10.24
CA VAL A 262 0.32 -9.29 9.04
C VAL A 262 1.12 -10.31 8.23
N VAL A 263 0.54 -11.46 7.96
CA VAL A 263 1.20 -12.55 7.25
C VAL A 263 0.33 -12.98 6.08
N ALA A 264 0.94 -13.14 4.91
CA ALA A 264 0.27 -13.65 3.72
C ALA A 264 0.96 -14.90 3.20
N GLY A 265 0.20 -15.69 2.46
CA GLY A 265 0.65 -16.92 1.84
C GLY A 265 -0.54 -17.62 1.18
N TYR A 266 -0.53 -18.94 1.13
CA TYR A 266 -1.60 -19.69 0.46
C TYR A 266 -1.99 -20.95 1.24
N THR A 267 -3.18 -21.45 0.94
CA THR A 267 -3.75 -22.67 1.54
C THR A 267 -4.46 -23.51 0.51
N TRP A 268 -4.18 -24.82 0.51
CA TRP A 268 -4.91 -25.80 -0.30
C TRP A 268 -6.12 -26.40 0.44
N GLY A 269 -6.40 -25.87 1.64
CA GLY A 269 -7.32 -26.50 2.58
C GLY A 269 -8.79 -26.17 2.39
N PHE A 270 -9.10 -24.97 1.90
CA PHE A 270 -10.45 -24.42 1.92
C PHE A 270 -11.12 -24.45 0.53
N GLY A 271 -10.99 -25.56 -0.20
CA GLY A 271 -11.57 -25.68 -1.54
C GLY A 271 -11.01 -26.88 -2.32
N THR A 272 -11.12 -26.85 -3.65
CA THR A 272 -10.45 -27.83 -4.52
C THR A 272 -9.07 -27.37 -4.99
N ASN A 273 -8.73 -26.09 -4.83
CA ASN A 273 -7.49 -25.45 -5.29
C ASN A 273 -6.93 -24.51 -4.21
N GLY A 274 -5.69 -24.04 -4.36
CA GLY A 274 -5.05 -23.10 -3.45
C GLY A 274 -5.67 -21.70 -3.52
N ASP A 275 -5.86 -21.03 -2.38
CA ASP A 275 -6.30 -19.63 -2.30
C ASP A 275 -5.29 -18.79 -1.51
N PHE A 276 -5.26 -17.46 -1.73
CA PHE A 276 -4.52 -16.55 -0.84
C PHE A 276 -5.05 -16.71 0.57
N TRP A 277 -4.17 -16.81 1.57
CA TRP A 277 -4.53 -16.84 2.97
C TRP A 277 -3.80 -15.75 3.73
N VAL A 278 -4.56 -14.82 4.29
CA VAL A 278 -4.01 -13.64 4.99
C VAL A 278 -4.46 -13.67 6.44
N PHE A 279 -3.49 -13.46 7.33
CA PHE A 279 -3.68 -13.33 8.76
C PHE A 279 -3.33 -11.92 9.21
N ARG A 280 -4.14 -11.39 10.12
CA ARG A 280 -3.71 -10.33 11.05
C ARG A 280 -3.68 -10.93 12.44
N LEU A 281 -2.52 -10.88 13.08
CA LEU A 281 -2.26 -11.40 14.42
C LEU A 281 -1.92 -10.25 15.36
N ASP A 282 -2.26 -10.40 16.64
CA ASP A 282 -1.71 -9.53 17.67
C ASP A 282 -0.23 -9.87 17.95
N GLY A 283 0.45 -9.05 18.75
CA GLY A 283 1.87 -9.27 19.10
C GLY A 283 2.17 -10.58 19.85
N ASN A 284 1.15 -11.29 20.36
CA ASN A 284 1.25 -12.61 20.99
C ASN A 284 0.89 -13.75 20.01
N GLY A 285 0.69 -13.43 18.73
CA GLY A 285 0.32 -14.34 17.66
C GLY A 285 -1.14 -14.78 17.71
N ASN A 286 -2.01 -14.12 18.47
CA ASN A 286 -3.44 -14.48 18.47
C ASN A 286 -4.08 -13.92 17.20
N VAL A 287 -4.91 -14.74 16.55
CA VAL A 287 -5.60 -14.34 15.32
C VAL A 287 -6.61 -13.24 15.65
N ILE A 288 -6.38 -12.02 15.13
CA ILE A 288 -7.37 -10.93 15.12
C ILE A 288 -8.41 -11.25 14.05
N TRP A 289 -7.94 -11.56 12.84
CA TRP A 289 -8.75 -12.13 11.76
C TRP A 289 -7.87 -12.94 10.81
N GLN A 290 -8.50 -13.86 10.10
CA GLN A 290 -7.92 -14.59 8.99
C GLN A 290 -8.97 -14.74 7.89
N LYS A 291 -8.56 -14.64 6.63
CA LYS A 291 -9.46 -14.72 5.47
C LYS A 291 -8.75 -15.34 4.29
N THR A 292 -9.50 -16.10 3.48
CA THR A 292 -9.05 -16.55 2.17
C THR A 292 -9.61 -15.68 1.06
N TYR A 293 -8.82 -15.51 0.00
CA TYR A 293 -9.17 -14.77 -1.20
C TYR A 293 -8.75 -15.57 -2.42
N GLY A 294 -9.71 -15.94 -3.25
CA GLY A 294 -9.43 -16.69 -4.47
C GLY A 294 -10.68 -16.95 -5.30
N GLY A 295 -10.53 -17.81 -6.30
CA GLY A 295 -11.55 -18.13 -7.29
C GLY A 295 -11.75 -19.63 -7.49
N ASN A 296 -11.90 -20.03 -8.76
CA ASN A 296 -12.18 -21.43 -9.13
C ASN A 296 -10.90 -22.24 -9.39
N SER A 297 -9.74 -21.60 -9.41
CA SER A 297 -8.42 -22.17 -9.71
C SER A 297 -7.45 -21.80 -8.58
N GLU A 298 -6.18 -22.16 -8.74
CA GLU A 298 -5.12 -21.90 -7.76
C GLU A 298 -4.70 -20.42 -7.76
N ASP A 299 -4.59 -19.84 -6.57
CA ASP A 299 -4.21 -18.45 -6.33
C ASP A 299 -3.19 -18.43 -5.18
N GLU A 300 -1.98 -17.89 -5.41
CA GLU A 300 -0.90 -17.88 -4.41
C GLU A 300 -0.41 -16.47 -4.09
N ALA A 301 -0.44 -16.10 -2.80
CA ALA A 301 0.14 -14.86 -2.33
C ALA A 301 1.64 -15.07 -2.05
N ASN A 302 2.48 -14.20 -2.59
CA ASN A 302 3.92 -14.25 -2.38
C ASN A 302 4.43 -13.11 -1.49
N ALA A 303 3.70 -11.99 -1.41
CA ALA A 303 4.20 -10.79 -0.77
C ALA A 303 3.11 -10.00 -0.04
N VAL A 304 3.47 -9.39 1.09
CA VAL A 304 2.60 -8.48 1.83
C VAL A 304 3.34 -7.22 2.28
N ALA A 305 2.67 -6.08 2.19
CA ALA A 305 3.14 -4.82 2.74
C ALA A 305 1.97 -4.09 3.44
N VAL A 306 2.30 -3.20 4.38
CA VAL A 306 1.29 -2.37 5.07
C VAL A 306 1.56 -0.90 4.78
N THR A 307 0.50 -0.15 4.51
CA THR A 307 0.57 1.30 4.29
C THR A 307 0.62 2.05 5.63
N ASN A 308 1.04 3.31 5.61
CA ASN A 308 0.97 4.17 6.80
C ASN A 308 -0.45 4.38 7.35
N SER A 309 -1.49 4.09 6.57
CA SER A 309 -2.90 4.15 7.03
C SER A 309 -3.37 2.84 7.66
N GLY A 310 -2.55 1.79 7.68
CA GLY A 310 -2.90 0.45 8.15
C GLY A 310 -3.65 -0.41 7.13
N ASP A 311 -3.65 -0.01 5.85
CA ASP A 311 -4.17 -0.85 4.77
C ASP A 311 -3.11 -1.91 4.39
N ILE A 312 -3.57 -3.09 3.99
CA ILE A 312 -2.71 -4.23 3.68
C ILE A 312 -2.70 -4.41 2.16
N ILE A 313 -1.51 -4.43 1.57
CA ILE A 313 -1.30 -4.77 0.16
C ILE A 313 -0.78 -6.20 0.09
N VAL A 314 -1.49 -7.06 -0.62
CA VAL A 314 -1.08 -8.45 -0.87
C VAL A 314 -0.87 -8.62 -2.36
N ALA A 315 0.27 -9.19 -2.75
CA ALA A 315 0.59 -9.45 -4.14
C ALA A 315 1.04 -10.90 -4.35
N GLY A 316 0.75 -11.43 -5.52
CA GLY A 316 1.11 -12.78 -5.92
C GLY A 316 0.63 -13.03 -7.33
N TYR A 317 0.08 -14.22 -7.59
CA TYR A 317 -0.47 -14.55 -8.89
C TYR A 317 -1.76 -15.37 -8.79
N THR A 318 -2.55 -15.33 -9.85
CA THR A 318 -3.86 -16.00 -9.93
C THR A 318 -3.98 -16.84 -11.19
N TYR A 319 -4.48 -18.06 -11.06
CA TYR A 319 -4.99 -18.87 -12.18
C TYR A 319 -6.51 -18.70 -12.35
N SER A 320 -7.17 -17.99 -11.44
CA SER A 320 -8.61 -17.80 -11.40
C SER A 320 -9.08 -16.59 -12.21
N PHE A 321 -8.26 -15.55 -12.31
CA PHE A 321 -8.62 -14.26 -12.90
C PHE A 321 -7.59 -13.79 -13.94
N GLY A 322 -7.96 -12.80 -14.76
CA GLY A 322 -7.06 -12.19 -15.74
C GLY A 322 -7.18 -12.76 -17.16
N ALA A 323 -6.23 -12.39 -18.02
CA ALA A 323 -6.24 -12.68 -19.45
C ALA A 323 -5.41 -13.91 -19.84
N GLY A 324 -4.47 -14.31 -18.97
CA GLY A 324 -3.40 -15.24 -19.31
C GLY A 324 -3.48 -16.60 -18.64
N ARG A 325 -2.33 -17.30 -18.65
CA ARG A 325 -2.16 -18.57 -17.95
C ARG A 325 -2.08 -18.36 -16.46
N SER A 326 -1.44 -17.29 -16.00
CA SER A 326 -1.52 -16.77 -14.63
C SER A 326 -1.16 -15.31 -14.68
N ASP A 327 -1.87 -14.44 -13.96
CA ASP A 327 -1.59 -13.02 -13.96
C ASP A 327 -1.16 -12.52 -12.57
N VAL A 328 -0.41 -11.43 -12.52
CA VAL A 328 -0.10 -10.75 -11.25
C VAL A 328 -1.41 -10.32 -10.62
N TRP A 329 -1.62 -10.68 -9.36
CA TRP A 329 -2.82 -10.30 -8.63
C TRP A 329 -2.47 -9.48 -7.40
N VAL A 330 -3.05 -8.29 -7.30
CA VAL A 330 -2.82 -7.36 -6.19
C VAL A 330 -4.15 -7.05 -5.51
N LEU A 331 -4.19 -7.21 -4.19
CA LEU A 331 -5.30 -6.84 -3.34
C LEU A 331 -4.87 -5.69 -2.43
N ARG A 332 -5.69 -4.64 -2.36
CA ARG A 332 -5.65 -3.68 -1.25
C ARG A 332 -6.80 -4.02 -0.31
N LEU A 333 -6.45 -4.32 0.93
CA LEU A 333 -7.37 -4.65 2.00
C LEU A 333 -7.39 -3.53 3.05
N ASP A 334 -8.55 -3.28 3.65
CA ASP A 334 -8.62 -2.45 4.84
C ASP A 334 -8.04 -3.19 6.06
N GLY A 335 -7.88 -2.50 7.20
CA GLY A 335 -7.34 -3.10 8.42
C GLY A 335 -8.14 -4.29 8.97
N ASN A 336 -9.39 -4.51 8.52
CA ASN A 336 -10.24 -5.65 8.87
C ASN A 336 -10.21 -6.78 7.82
N GLY A 337 -9.35 -6.66 6.80
CA GLY A 337 -9.24 -7.62 5.70
C GLY A 337 -10.41 -7.55 4.72
N ASN A 338 -11.14 -6.45 4.61
CA ASN A 338 -12.13 -6.28 3.54
C ASN A 338 -11.44 -5.73 2.29
N ILE A 339 -11.84 -6.23 1.12
CA ILE A 339 -11.28 -5.78 -0.16
C ILE A 339 -11.68 -4.31 -0.39
N VAL A 340 -10.70 -3.42 -0.45
CA VAL A 340 -10.85 -2.05 -0.94
C VAL A 340 -10.85 -2.06 -2.46
N TRP A 341 -9.89 -2.75 -3.07
CA TRP A 341 -9.86 -3.08 -4.49
C TRP A 341 -9.01 -4.33 -4.73
N GLN A 342 -9.26 -5.00 -5.86
CA GLN A 342 -8.51 -6.17 -6.31
C GLN A 342 -8.34 -6.10 -7.83
N LYS A 343 -7.11 -6.23 -8.33
CA LYS A 343 -6.81 -6.05 -9.76
C LYS A 343 -5.77 -7.06 -10.22
N THR A 344 -5.96 -7.55 -11.43
CA THR A 344 -4.95 -8.35 -12.13
C THR A 344 -4.18 -7.49 -13.13
N TYR A 345 -2.89 -7.83 -13.31
CA TYR A 345 -1.97 -7.21 -14.24
C TYR A 345 -1.23 -8.32 -14.97
N GLY A 346 -1.27 -8.37 -16.30
CA GLY A 346 -0.51 -9.37 -17.06
C GLY A 346 -1.00 -9.56 -18.48
N GLY A 347 -0.48 -10.56 -19.19
CA GLY A 347 -0.69 -10.79 -20.61
C GLY A 347 -1.39 -12.11 -20.90
N ASN A 348 -1.05 -12.76 -22.02
CA ASN A 348 -1.64 -14.05 -22.40
C ASN A 348 -0.90 -15.25 -21.79
N LEU A 349 0.29 -15.05 -21.22
CA LEU A 349 1.15 -16.10 -20.69
C LEU A 349 1.20 -16.03 -19.16
N ARG A 350 2.32 -16.41 -18.53
CA ARG A 350 2.47 -16.36 -17.07
C ARG A 350 3.14 -15.06 -16.64
N ASP A 351 2.48 -14.34 -15.76
CA ASP A 351 2.95 -13.11 -15.14
C ASP A 351 2.78 -13.27 -13.62
N ARG A 352 3.85 -13.12 -12.85
CA ARG A 352 3.83 -13.38 -11.40
C ARG A 352 4.54 -12.30 -10.62
N ALA A 353 3.94 -11.93 -9.48
CA ALA A 353 4.60 -11.10 -8.50
C ALA A 353 5.25 -11.97 -7.43
N ASN A 354 6.51 -11.71 -7.15
CA ASN A 354 7.26 -12.33 -6.06
C ASN A 354 7.33 -11.39 -4.86
N VAL A 355 7.28 -10.08 -5.08
CA VAL A 355 7.54 -9.09 -4.04
C VAL A 355 6.69 -7.82 -4.19
N VAL A 356 6.38 -7.17 -3.07
CA VAL A 356 5.69 -5.89 -3.00
C VAL A 356 6.34 -4.96 -1.97
N ALA A 357 6.41 -3.66 -2.27
CA ALA A 357 6.86 -2.63 -1.35
C ALA A 357 6.06 -1.32 -1.52
N MET A 358 6.03 -0.51 -0.46
CA MET A 358 5.36 0.79 -0.44
C MET A 358 6.37 1.93 -0.64
N ALA A 359 6.20 2.69 -1.71
CA ALA A 359 6.96 3.91 -1.92
C ALA A 359 6.62 4.98 -0.86
N PRO A 360 7.54 5.91 -0.52
CA PRO A 360 7.28 6.95 0.48
C PRO A 360 6.06 7.85 0.17
N ASN A 361 5.72 8.01 -1.10
CA ASN A 361 4.55 8.77 -1.55
C ASN A 361 3.24 7.95 -1.53
N GLY A 362 3.30 6.67 -1.15
CA GLY A 362 2.16 5.76 -1.07
C GLY A 362 1.94 4.89 -2.31
N ASP A 363 2.73 5.06 -3.38
CA ASP A 363 2.65 4.18 -4.54
C ASP A 363 3.07 2.74 -4.18
N ILE A 364 2.50 1.78 -4.91
CA ILE A 364 2.75 0.36 -4.72
C ILE A 364 3.76 -0.09 -5.77
N ILE A 365 4.87 -0.64 -5.32
CA ILE A 365 5.89 -1.25 -6.18
C ILE A 365 5.71 -2.76 -6.14
N VAL A 366 5.50 -3.38 -7.30
CA VAL A 366 5.34 -4.82 -7.45
C VAL A 366 6.42 -5.31 -8.42
N ALA A 367 7.07 -6.42 -8.10
CA ALA A 367 8.04 -7.03 -9.01
C ALA A 367 7.99 -8.56 -8.97
N GLY A 368 8.45 -9.18 -10.05
CA GLY A 368 8.58 -10.63 -10.21
C GLY A 368 9.06 -10.93 -11.62
N PHE A 369 8.37 -11.83 -12.32
CA PHE A 369 8.71 -12.19 -13.70
C PHE A 369 7.49 -12.22 -14.64
N THR A 370 7.76 -12.15 -15.93
CA THR A 370 6.77 -12.24 -17.02
C THR A 370 7.27 -13.16 -18.13
N GLU A 371 6.38 -14.02 -18.65
CA GLU A 371 6.51 -14.72 -19.94
C GLU A 371 5.83 -13.93 -21.07
N SER A 372 5.04 -12.92 -20.72
CA SER A 372 4.23 -12.14 -21.67
C SER A 372 5.00 -10.96 -22.27
N PHE A 373 5.97 -10.39 -21.55
CA PHE A 373 6.64 -9.14 -21.94
C PHE A 373 8.17 -9.19 -21.81
N GLY A 374 8.90 -9.06 -22.91
CA GLY A 374 10.36 -9.02 -22.87
C GLY A 374 10.99 -9.92 -23.92
N ALA A 375 12.24 -10.29 -23.73
CA ALA A 375 13.00 -11.06 -24.71
C ALA A 375 13.25 -12.48 -24.19
N GLY A 376 12.78 -13.51 -24.91
CA GLY A 376 13.10 -14.89 -24.57
C GLY A 376 12.06 -15.55 -23.66
N ASN A 377 12.50 -16.12 -22.53
CA ASN A 377 11.63 -16.89 -21.65
C ASN A 377 11.02 -16.02 -20.54
N TYR A 378 11.74 -15.82 -19.43
CA TYR A 378 11.27 -15.05 -18.28
C TYR A 378 12.05 -13.75 -18.24
N ASP A 379 11.36 -12.63 -18.16
CA ASP A 379 11.98 -11.33 -17.92
C ASP A 379 11.50 -10.79 -16.58
N VAL A 380 12.33 -9.98 -15.89
CA VAL A 380 11.90 -9.24 -14.70
C VAL A 380 10.76 -8.31 -15.10
N TRP A 381 9.64 -8.36 -14.39
CA TRP A 381 8.56 -7.40 -14.57
C TRP A 381 8.39 -6.55 -13.31
N ALA A 382 8.45 -5.23 -13.45
CA ALA A 382 8.24 -4.29 -12.35
C ALA A 382 7.14 -3.29 -12.69
N LEU A 383 6.30 -3.02 -11.70
CA LEU A 383 5.15 -2.13 -11.79
C LEU A 383 5.24 -1.09 -10.66
N ARG A 384 5.01 0.17 -11.01
CA ARG A 384 4.71 1.26 -10.08
C ARG A 384 3.26 1.65 -10.25
N ILE A 385 2.44 1.30 -9.28
CA ILE A 385 0.98 1.43 -9.30
C ILE A 385 0.57 2.52 -8.30
N LEU A 386 -0.40 3.35 -8.67
CA LEU A 386 -0.95 4.35 -7.74
C LEU A 386 -1.71 3.67 -6.58
N PRO A 387 -1.91 4.33 -5.43
CA PRO A 387 -2.60 3.74 -4.27
C PRO A 387 -4.00 3.17 -4.57
N ASP A 388 -4.71 3.73 -5.55
CA ASP A 388 -6.04 3.30 -5.99
C ASP A 388 -6.01 2.11 -6.97
N GLY A 389 -4.83 1.55 -7.24
CA GLY A 389 -4.63 0.47 -8.19
C GLY A 389 -4.57 0.95 -9.64
N TYR A 390 -4.58 2.26 -9.88
CA TYR A 390 -4.50 2.81 -11.23
C TYR A 390 -3.10 2.62 -11.82
N LEU A 391 -3.10 1.99 -13.00
CA LEU A 391 -1.97 1.92 -13.91
C LEU A 391 -2.53 2.25 -15.30
N PRO A 392 -2.08 3.32 -15.97
CA PRO A 392 -2.67 3.79 -17.21
C PRO A 392 -2.51 2.75 -18.33
N SER A 393 -3.63 2.15 -18.75
CA SER A 393 -3.67 1.30 -19.94
C SER A 393 -3.44 2.09 -21.23
N GLU A 394 -3.75 3.39 -21.25
CA GLU A 394 -3.67 4.24 -22.44
C GLU A 394 -2.26 4.70 -22.81
N GLY A 395 -1.34 4.78 -21.84
CA GLY A 395 0.07 5.11 -22.08
C GLY A 395 0.94 3.90 -22.46
N ILE A 396 0.37 2.69 -22.36
CA ILE A 396 1.06 1.41 -22.57
C ILE A 396 0.19 0.44 -23.39
N ARG A 397 -0.59 0.97 -24.36
CA ARG A 397 -1.42 0.14 -25.28
C ARG A 397 -0.59 -0.75 -26.21
N ASN A 398 0.73 -0.63 -26.22
CA ASN A 398 1.61 -1.29 -27.17
C ASN A 398 2.42 -2.47 -26.60
N LEU A 399 2.22 -2.84 -25.33
CA LEU A 399 2.76 -4.08 -24.74
C LEU A 399 1.71 -5.20 -24.61
N GLY A 400 0.43 -4.93 -24.86
CA GLY A 400 -0.63 -5.96 -24.81
C GLY A 400 -0.93 -6.49 -23.40
N PHE A 401 -0.52 -5.81 -22.34
CA PHE A 401 -0.89 -6.19 -20.97
C PHE A 401 -2.28 -5.67 -20.61
N HIS A 402 -3.02 -6.49 -19.88
CA HIS A 402 -4.38 -6.26 -19.43
C HIS A 402 -4.38 -5.90 -17.96
N VAL A 403 -5.09 -4.82 -17.63
CA VAL A 403 -5.50 -4.51 -16.25
C VAL A 403 -6.99 -4.79 -16.15
N SER A 404 -7.37 -5.69 -15.27
CA SER A 404 -8.76 -6.02 -15.03
C SER A 404 -9.09 -6.04 -13.55
N ASP A 405 -10.29 -5.58 -13.22
CA ASP A 405 -10.85 -5.86 -11.90
C ASP A 405 -11.11 -7.37 -11.79
N SER A 406 -10.78 -7.92 -10.63
CA SER A 406 -11.07 -9.32 -10.27
C SER A 406 -12.28 -9.38 -9.34
N ASN A 407 -12.86 -10.57 -9.20
CA ASN A 407 -14.07 -10.80 -8.43
C ASN A 407 -13.88 -11.91 -7.37
N ALA A 408 -12.71 -11.96 -6.74
CA ALA A 408 -12.42 -12.97 -5.72
C ALA A 408 -13.42 -12.95 -4.57
N ILE A 409 -13.69 -14.15 -4.06
CA ILE A 409 -14.63 -14.39 -2.99
C ILE A 409 -13.87 -14.36 -1.67
N VAL A 410 -14.38 -13.60 -0.70
CA VAL A 410 -13.81 -13.56 0.65
C VAL A 410 -14.39 -14.71 1.47
N GLY A 411 -13.55 -15.68 1.83
CA GLY A 411 -13.89 -16.80 2.71
C GLY A 411 -13.41 -16.56 4.14
N ALA A 412 -14.31 -16.64 5.13
CA ALA A 412 -13.89 -16.71 6.54
C ALA A 412 -13.55 -18.16 6.88
N THR A 413 -12.35 -18.43 7.40
CA THR A 413 -11.89 -19.78 7.70
C THR A 413 -12.00 -20.12 9.19
N ASN A 414 -12.46 -21.34 9.48
CA ASN A 414 -12.45 -21.93 10.83
C ASN A 414 -11.18 -22.78 11.02
N ALA A 415 -10.01 -22.27 10.65
CA ALA A 415 -8.76 -23.01 10.88
C ALA A 415 -8.52 -23.15 12.39
N ILE A 416 -8.84 -24.32 12.93
CA ILE A 416 -8.47 -24.71 14.28
C ILE A 416 -7.02 -25.16 14.19
N SER A 417 -6.14 -24.53 14.97
CA SER A 417 -4.71 -24.86 15.08
C SER A 417 -4.49 -26.38 15.02
N SER A 418 -3.77 -26.87 14.02
CA SER A 418 -3.36 -28.26 14.00
C SER A 418 -2.48 -28.48 15.23
N SER A 419 -2.79 -29.55 15.96
CA SER A 419 -2.27 -29.88 17.29
C SER A 419 -0.84 -30.44 17.24
N TYR A 420 0.06 -29.78 16.54
CA TYR A 420 1.47 -29.78 16.90
C TYR A 420 1.71 -28.54 17.77
N THR A 421 1.19 -28.57 18.99
CA THR A 421 2.01 -28.01 20.07
C THR A 421 3.23 -28.93 20.12
N PRO A 422 4.44 -28.53 19.68
CA PRO A 422 5.61 -29.22 20.18
C PRO A 422 5.50 -29.11 21.70
N THR A 423 5.18 -30.22 22.36
CA THR A 423 5.36 -30.32 23.80
C THR A 423 6.77 -29.85 24.07
N PRO A 424 7.00 -28.87 24.98
CA PRO A 424 8.33 -28.58 25.43
C PRO A 424 8.88 -29.90 25.95
N TYR A 425 9.83 -30.50 25.21
CA TYR A 425 10.69 -31.47 25.85
C TYR A 425 11.46 -30.67 26.87
N ASP A 426 11.32 -31.04 28.14
CA ASP A 426 12.15 -30.54 29.21
C ASP A 426 13.57 -31.05 28.99
N THR A 427 14.28 -30.32 28.15
CA THR A 427 15.57 -29.73 28.45
C THR A 427 15.56 -28.41 27.67
N SER A 428 16.33 -27.40 28.09
CA SER A 428 16.79 -26.29 27.23
C SER A 428 16.48 -26.50 25.73
N VAL A 429 15.88 -25.53 25.02
CA VAL A 429 16.12 -25.46 23.56
C VAL A 429 17.64 -25.47 23.45
N SER A 430 18.21 -26.63 23.15
CA SER A 430 19.65 -26.74 23.18
C SER A 430 20.02 -26.11 21.86
N GLU A 431 20.38 -24.83 21.94
CA GLU A 431 21.26 -24.19 21.00
C GLU A 431 22.26 -25.28 20.56
N LYS A 432 22.21 -25.66 19.29
CA LYS A 432 23.41 -26.27 18.74
C LYS A 432 24.41 -25.12 18.79
N PHE A 433 25.50 -25.25 19.56
CA PHE A 433 26.59 -24.31 19.46
C PHE A 433 27.02 -24.27 18.00
N THR A 434 26.60 -23.23 17.29
CA THR A 434 27.08 -22.92 15.96
C THR A 434 28.26 -21.99 16.19
N ASN A 435 29.46 -22.50 15.97
CA ASN A 435 30.67 -21.67 15.95
C ASN A 435 30.95 -21.26 14.51
N VAL A 436 29.93 -20.81 13.78
CA VAL A 436 30.13 -20.29 12.43
C VAL A 436 31.00 -19.06 12.55
N ILE A 437 32.09 -19.03 11.79
CA ILE A 437 33.00 -17.89 11.69
C ILE A 437 32.77 -17.29 10.31
N PRO A 438 32.49 -15.99 10.20
CA PRO A 438 32.33 -15.35 8.90
C PRO A 438 33.62 -15.49 8.08
N GLN A 439 33.49 -15.89 6.82
CA GLN A 439 34.61 -15.93 5.88
C GLN A 439 34.43 -14.85 4.82
N ASP A 440 35.50 -14.10 4.54
CA ASP A 440 35.48 -13.16 3.42
C ASP A 440 35.48 -13.95 2.10
N THR A 441 34.67 -13.51 1.14
CA THR A 441 34.63 -14.09 -0.21
C THR A 441 34.98 -13.02 -1.26
N ASN A 442 35.31 -13.47 -2.47
CA ASN A 442 35.91 -12.64 -3.51
C ASN A 442 35.00 -12.36 -4.72
N ALA A 443 33.68 -12.56 -4.61
CA ALA A 443 32.77 -12.35 -5.74
C ALA A 443 33.06 -11.05 -6.48
N VAL A 444 33.16 -11.17 -7.80
CA VAL A 444 33.62 -10.08 -8.65
C VAL A 444 32.41 -9.24 -9.03
N VAL A 445 32.56 -7.92 -8.97
CA VAL A 445 31.58 -6.99 -9.53
C VAL A 445 31.92 -6.75 -11.00
N GLU A 446 30.99 -7.09 -11.88
CA GLU A 446 31.09 -6.69 -13.29
C GLU A 446 30.11 -5.56 -13.56
N THR A 447 30.66 -4.37 -13.83
CA THR A 447 29.91 -3.29 -14.46
C THR A 447 29.78 -3.61 -15.94
N GLN A 448 28.54 -3.79 -16.40
CA GLN A 448 28.28 -3.84 -17.84
C GLN A 448 28.72 -2.53 -18.51
N TYR A 449 29.67 -2.66 -19.43
CA TYR A 449 29.74 -1.81 -20.60
C TYR A 449 29.14 -2.63 -21.75
N TYR A 450 28.07 -2.12 -22.38
CA TYR A 450 27.51 -2.73 -23.57
C TYR A 450 28.64 -2.96 -24.60
N TYR A 451 28.71 -4.19 -25.11
CA TYR A 451 29.83 -4.70 -25.89
C TYR A 451 30.12 -3.83 -27.13
N ALA A 452 31.42 -3.66 -27.40
CA ALA A 452 32.00 -3.00 -28.58
C ALA A 452 31.84 -3.82 -29.88
N GLY A 453 30.64 -4.35 -30.14
CA GLY A 453 30.26 -5.01 -31.40
C GLY A 453 29.47 -4.07 -32.33
N PRO A 454 29.39 -4.37 -33.64
CA PRO A 454 28.53 -3.60 -34.54
C PRO A 454 27.06 -3.73 -34.13
N THR A 455 26.35 -2.61 -34.07
CA THR A 455 24.90 -2.55 -33.84
C THR A 455 24.17 -3.31 -34.95
N GLU A 456 23.30 -4.24 -34.58
CA GLU A 456 22.42 -5.02 -35.46
C GLU A 456 20.96 -4.84 -35.03
N LEU A 457 20.04 -4.96 -35.98
CA LEU A 457 18.59 -4.80 -35.78
C LEU A 457 17.86 -6.05 -36.26
N SER A 458 17.02 -6.62 -35.40
CA SER A 458 16.23 -7.83 -35.69
C SER A 458 14.75 -7.59 -35.43
N PHE A 459 13.89 -7.96 -36.38
CA PHE A 459 12.44 -7.87 -36.18
C PHE A 459 11.95 -8.99 -35.25
N THR A 460 11.08 -8.62 -34.31
CA THR A 460 10.49 -9.55 -33.34
C THR A 460 8.97 -9.61 -33.49
N SER A 461 8.36 -10.70 -33.04
CA SER A 461 6.90 -10.84 -32.99
C SER A 461 6.29 -9.69 -32.17
N PRO A 462 5.12 -9.12 -32.54
CA PRO A 462 4.19 -9.56 -33.59
C PRO A 462 4.44 -8.94 -34.98
N THR A 463 5.67 -8.54 -35.32
CA THR A 463 5.98 -8.02 -36.67
C THR A 463 5.70 -9.08 -37.74
N PRO A 464 4.86 -8.79 -38.75
CA PRO A 464 4.58 -9.75 -39.81
C PRO A 464 5.84 -10.22 -40.54
N GLU A 465 5.84 -11.49 -40.94
CA GLU A 465 6.90 -12.04 -41.79
C GLU A 465 6.87 -11.37 -43.17
N ASN A 466 8.03 -11.29 -43.80
CA ASN A 466 8.16 -10.73 -45.14
C ASN A 466 7.29 -11.52 -46.15
N GLY A 467 6.40 -10.82 -46.86
CA GLY A 467 5.45 -11.38 -47.82
C GLY A 467 4.09 -11.79 -47.24
N SER A 468 3.80 -11.48 -45.97
CA SER A 468 2.53 -11.86 -45.32
C SER A 468 1.32 -11.18 -45.97
N VAL A 469 0.21 -11.92 -46.10
CA VAL A 469 -1.10 -11.38 -46.48
C VAL A 469 -1.96 -11.21 -45.24
N LEU A 470 -2.34 -9.98 -44.95
CA LEU A 470 -3.06 -9.56 -43.75
C LEU A 470 -4.52 -9.24 -44.08
N THR A 471 -5.40 -9.57 -43.15
CA THR A 471 -6.82 -9.19 -43.18
C THR A 471 -7.14 -8.03 -42.22
N SER A 472 -6.15 -7.61 -41.42
CA SER A 472 -6.20 -6.45 -40.53
C SER A 472 -5.97 -5.14 -41.29
N ASP A 473 -6.43 -4.02 -40.73
CA ASP A 473 -6.15 -2.65 -41.19
C ASP A 473 -4.96 -2.00 -40.49
N TYR A 474 -4.13 -2.81 -39.83
CA TYR A 474 -2.93 -2.35 -39.18
C TYR A 474 -1.77 -3.34 -39.33
N VAL A 475 -0.56 -2.81 -39.21
CA VAL A 475 0.71 -3.53 -39.20
C VAL A 475 1.53 -3.06 -38.01
N PHE A 476 1.79 -3.96 -37.07
CA PHE A 476 2.67 -3.71 -35.94
C PHE A 476 4.12 -4.00 -36.35
N VAL A 477 5.03 -3.07 -36.10
CA VAL A 477 6.46 -3.20 -36.41
C VAL A 477 7.25 -3.09 -35.10
N ASN A 478 7.96 -4.15 -34.74
CA ASN A 478 8.77 -4.28 -33.53
C ASN A 478 10.20 -4.71 -33.91
N VAL A 479 11.19 -4.01 -33.36
CA VAL A 479 12.62 -4.29 -33.60
C VAL A 479 13.38 -4.35 -32.28
N THR A 480 14.35 -5.25 -32.22
CA THR A 480 15.31 -5.40 -31.13
C THR A 480 16.71 -5.15 -31.65
N SER A 481 17.55 -4.47 -30.87
CA SER A 481 18.97 -4.27 -31.13
C SER A 481 19.84 -4.97 -30.11
N ASN A 482 21.01 -5.43 -30.56
CA ASN A 482 22.06 -5.97 -29.68
C ASN A 482 22.84 -4.87 -28.91
N ASN A 483 22.64 -3.59 -29.24
CA ASN A 483 23.27 -2.43 -28.60
C ASN A 483 22.24 -1.35 -28.24
N LEU A 484 22.60 -0.45 -27.33
CA LEU A 484 21.77 0.70 -26.96
C LEU A 484 21.56 1.63 -28.17
N LEU A 485 20.31 2.00 -28.40
CA LEU A 485 19.91 2.97 -29.40
C LEU A 485 19.51 4.29 -28.73
N GLU A 486 20.06 5.39 -29.24
CA GLU A 486 19.65 6.75 -28.92
C GLU A 486 18.26 7.06 -29.50
N SER A 487 17.97 6.57 -30.72
CA SER A 487 16.67 6.74 -31.38
C SER A 487 16.42 5.67 -32.44
N ALA A 488 15.15 5.37 -32.75
CA ALA A 488 14.79 4.55 -33.90
C ALA A 488 13.70 5.19 -34.77
N LYS A 489 13.68 4.83 -36.07
CA LYS A 489 12.74 5.32 -37.08
C LYS A 489 12.26 4.17 -37.96
N LEU A 490 10.96 4.10 -38.20
CA LEU A 490 10.33 3.23 -39.18
C LEU A 490 10.29 3.97 -40.52
N GLU A 491 10.90 3.41 -41.56
CA GLU A 491 10.69 3.85 -42.94
C GLU A 491 9.53 3.04 -43.52
N TRP A 492 8.35 3.65 -43.67
CA TRP A 492 7.13 3.04 -44.19
C TRP A 492 6.82 3.60 -45.58
N ASN A 493 6.87 2.76 -46.62
CA ASN A 493 6.71 3.17 -48.03
C ASN A 493 7.59 4.38 -48.43
N GLY A 494 8.76 4.53 -47.82
CA GLY A 494 9.70 5.62 -48.06
C GLY A 494 9.51 6.86 -47.18
N GLU A 495 8.50 6.89 -46.30
CA GLU A 495 8.32 7.95 -45.31
C GLU A 495 8.87 7.53 -43.95
N ASN A 496 9.61 8.44 -43.29
CA ASN A 496 10.19 8.17 -41.98
C ASN A 496 9.25 8.57 -40.85
N ILE A 497 8.99 7.63 -39.97
CA ILE A 497 8.14 7.75 -38.78
C ILE A 497 9.03 7.49 -37.56
N THR A 498 8.92 8.33 -36.53
CA THR A 498 9.67 8.11 -35.28
C THR A 498 9.04 6.94 -34.53
N MET A 499 9.86 5.97 -34.12
CA MET A 499 9.37 4.82 -33.37
C MET A 499 9.30 5.12 -31.88
N ASP A 500 8.41 4.41 -31.20
CA ASP A 500 8.27 4.45 -29.75
C ASP A 500 9.33 3.55 -29.11
N LYS A 501 9.94 4.04 -28.04
CA LYS A 501 10.97 3.33 -27.29
C LYS A 501 10.31 2.39 -26.28
N ALA A 502 10.43 1.07 -26.47
CA ALA A 502 10.01 0.08 -25.47
C ALA A 502 11.09 -0.14 -24.40
N SER A 503 12.35 -0.24 -24.82
CA SER A 503 13.54 -0.25 -23.95
C SER A 503 14.71 0.42 -24.67
N ASP A 504 15.89 0.47 -24.05
CA ASP A 504 17.07 1.00 -24.73
C ASP A 504 17.52 0.17 -25.95
N THR A 505 17.01 -1.05 -26.09
CA THR A 505 17.30 -1.98 -27.20
C THR A 505 16.06 -2.31 -28.04
N ASN A 506 14.85 -2.10 -27.54
CA ASN A 506 13.60 -2.45 -28.23
C ASN A 506 12.78 -1.22 -28.63
N TRP A 507 12.32 -1.20 -29.88
CA TRP A 507 11.56 -0.09 -30.46
C TRP A 507 10.41 -0.63 -31.29
N TYR A 508 9.26 0.04 -31.24
CA TYR A 508 8.09 -0.39 -31.99
C TYR A 508 7.32 0.78 -32.61
N PHE A 509 6.44 0.48 -33.56
CA PHE A 509 5.45 1.42 -34.10
C PHE A 509 4.27 0.64 -34.69
N ASN A 510 3.04 1.13 -34.52
CA ASN A 510 1.85 0.52 -35.11
C ASN A 510 1.27 1.40 -36.23
N VAL A 511 1.28 0.90 -37.46
CA VAL A 511 0.69 1.58 -38.62
C VAL A 511 -0.75 1.14 -38.77
N THR A 512 -1.71 2.08 -38.73
CA THR A 512 -3.16 1.81 -38.74
C THR A 512 -3.84 2.42 -39.98
N ASP A 513 -5.15 2.20 -40.13
CA ASP A 513 -5.99 2.71 -41.23
C ASP A 513 -5.54 2.28 -42.64
N LEU A 514 -5.03 1.05 -42.76
CA LEU A 514 -4.56 0.50 -44.04
C LEU A 514 -5.71 0.05 -44.96
N THR A 515 -5.55 0.36 -46.25
CA THR A 515 -6.47 -0.07 -47.32
C THR A 515 -5.94 -1.31 -48.02
N ASN A 516 -6.75 -1.97 -48.86
CA ASN A 516 -6.29 -3.12 -49.63
C ASN A 516 -5.14 -2.71 -50.56
N GLY A 517 -3.98 -3.35 -50.43
CA GLY A 517 -2.77 -2.96 -51.15
C GLY A 517 -1.51 -3.63 -50.62
N GLU A 518 -0.39 -3.41 -51.31
CA GLU A 518 0.94 -3.89 -50.90
C GLU A 518 1.75 -2.74 -50.28
N TYR A 519 2.43 -3.02 -49.15
CA TYR A 519 3.18 -2.06 -48.35
C TYR A 519 4.59 -2.59 -48.07
N THR A 520 5.58 -1.69 -48.00
CA THR A 520 7.00 -2.00 -47.72
C THR A 520 7.52 -1.21 -46.52
N PHE A 521 8.37 -1.81 -45.71
CA PHE A 521 8.96 -1.14 -44.54
C PHE A 521 10.34 -1.65 -44.13
N LYS A 522 11.12 -0.83 -43.44
CA LYS A 522 12.35 -1.19 -42.69
C LYS A 522 12.55 -0.25 -41.50
N VAL A 523 13.43 -0.61 -40.56
CA VAL A 523 13.72 0.20 -39.37
C VAL A 523 15.17 0.68 -39.37
N TRP A 524 15.36 1.92 -38.93
CA TRP A 524 16.65 2.54 -38.68
C TRP A 524 16.84 2.76 -37.18
N GLY A 525 18.01 2.41 -36.64
CA GLY A 525 18.41 2.67 -35.25
C GLY A 525 19.70 3.49 -35.18
N LYS A 526 19.71 4.57 -34.40
CA LYS A 526 20.88 5.40 -34.12
C LYS A 526 21.55 4.88 -32.85
N ASP A 527 22.77 4.37 -32.95
CA ASP A 527 23.53 3.94 -31.77
C ASP A 527 24.04 5.14 -30.95
N LEU A 528 24.59 4.88 -29.76
CA LEU A 528 25.17 5.92 -28.89
C LEU A 528 26.42 6.61 -29.47
N SER A 529 26.97 6.11 -30.57
CA SER A 529 28.05 6.76 -31.33
C SER A 529 27.49 7.64 -32.47
N GLU A 530 26.19 7.94 -32.42
CA GLU A 530 25.42 8.71 -33.39
C GLU A 530 25.30 8.10 -34.79
N LYS A 531 25.63 6.82 -34.96
CA LYS A 531 25.61 6.15 -36.26
C LYS A 531 24.28 5.42 -36.48
N TRP A 532 23.70 5.61 -37.66
CA TRP A 532 22.49 4.91 -38.07
C TRP A 532 22.80 3.54 -38.67
N VAL A 533 22.07 2.52 -38.23
CA VAL A 533 22.04 1.15 -38.77
C VAL A 533 20.62 0.84 -39.24
N ALA A 534 20.49 0.09 -40.34
CA ALA A 534 19.19 -0.34 -40.89
C ALA A 534 18.95 -1.84 -40.69
N SER A 535 17.70 -2.22 -40.50
CA SER A 535 17.22 -3.59 -40.62
C SER A 535 17.12 -4.05 -42.08
N GLU A 536 16.69 -5.30 -42.30
CA GLU A 536 16.18 -5.75 -43.60
C GLU A 536 14.90 -5.01 -44.02
N VAL A 537 14.56 -5.06 -45.31
CA VAL A 537 13.29 -4.55 -45.87
C VAL A 537 12.26 -5.67 -45.91
N ARG A 538 11.04 -5.40 -45.46
CA ARG A 538 9.89 -6.31 -45.51
C ARG A 538 8.75 -5.75 -46.35
N THR A 539 7.94 -6.64 -46.91
CA THR A 539 6.72 -6.36 -47.68
C THR A 539 5.52 -7.07 -47.04
N VAL A 540 4.34 -6.46 -47.04
CA VAL A 540 3.06 -7.05 -46.58
C VAL A 540 1.91 -6.65 -47.50
N THR A 541 0.92 -7.53 -47.68
CA THR A 541 -0.27 -7.25 -48.51
C THR A 541 -1.53 -7.24 -47.64
N VAL A 542 -2.31 -6.17 -47.65
CA VAL A 542 -3.62 -6.09 -46.97
C VAL A 542 -4.73 -6.46 -47.97
N ASN A 543 -5.61 -7.42 -47.62
CA ASN A 543 -6.72 -7.87 -48.48
C ASN A 543 -7.98 -8.24 -47.67
N ARG A 544 -8.95 -7.31 -47.58
CA ARG A 544 -10.18 -7.38 -46.76
C ARG A 544 -11.43 -7.70 -47.60
N THR A 545 -12.41 -8.41 -47.00
CA THR A 545 -13.76 -8.65 -47.55
C THR A 545 -14.70 -7.46 -47.30
N ILE A 546 -15.54 -7.09 -48.28
CA ILE A 546 -16.52 -5.97 -48.16
C ILE A 546 -17.88 -6.49 -47.68
N PHE A 547 -18.44 -5.85 -46.66
CA PHE A 547 -19.78 -6.14 -46.12
C PHE A 547 -20.77 -5.04 -46.50
N LEU A 548 -22.00 -5.42 -46.87
CA LEU A 548 -23.11 -4.51 -47.16
C LEU A 548 -24.18 -4.61 -46.06
N SER A 549 -24.51 -3.48 -45.43
CA SER A 549 -25.44 -3.42 -44.29
C SER A 549 -26.62 -2.49 -44.58
N PHE A 550 -27.85 -2.95 -44.34
CA PHE A 550 -29.04 -2.11 -44.47
C PHE A 550 -29.17 -1.11 -43.34
N VAL A 551 -29.53 0.13 -43.66
CA VAL A 551 -29.66 1.24 -42.69
C VAL A 551 -31.09 1.79 -42.71
N PRO A 552 -31.66 2.26 -41.59
CA PRO A 552 -32.95 2.95 -41.60
C PRO A 552 -32.98 4.12 -42.61
N PRO A 553 -34.10 4.37 -43.30
CA PRO A 553 -35.44 3.82 -43.08
C PRO A 553 -35.75 2.49 -43.81
N THR A 554 -34.74 1.71 -44.22
CA THR A 554 -34.97 0.39 -44.86
C THR A 554 -35.80 -0.55 -43.98
N PRO A 555 -36.92 -1.10 -44.49
CA PRO A 555 -37.72 -2.07 -43.75
C PRO A 555 -36.90 -3.32 -43.34
N ALA A 556 -37.23 -3.86 -42.16
CA ALA A 556 -36.71 -5.14 -41.71
C ALA A 556 -37.30 -6.30 -42.53
N ASP A 557 -36.61 -7.45 -42.54
CA ASP A 557 -37.16 -8.67 -43.14
C ASP A 557 -38.46 -9.09 -42.44
N GLY A 558 -39.47 -9.45 -43.22
CA GLY A 558 -40.85 -9.74 -42.79
C GLY A 558 -41.72 -8.53 -42.46
N ALA A 559 -41.23 -7.29 -42.63
CA ALA A 559 -41.97 -6.11 -42.19
C ALA A 559 -43.27 -5.85 -42.97
N VAL A 560 -44.32 -5.39 -42.27
CA VAL A 560 -45.56 -4.89 -42.87
C VAL A 560 -45.51 -3.37 -42.99
N VAL A 561 -45.55 -2.85 -44.21
CA VAL A 561 -45.50 -1.43 -44.55
C VAL A 561 -46.92 -0.94 -44.86
N ASN A 562 -47.46 -0.06 -44.02
CA ASN A 562 -48.86 0.40 -44.11
C ASN A 562 -49.05 1.66 -44.99
N VAL A 563 -48.10 1.90 -45.89
CA VAL A 563 -48.07 3.00 -46.86
C VAL A 563 -47.66 2.43 -48.23
N ASP A 564 -47.94 3.14 -49.32
CA ASP A 564 -47.66 2.71 -50.69
C ASP A 564 -46.24 3.03 -51.17
N SER A 565 -45.27 3.19 -50.26
CA SER A 565 -43.88 3.53 -50.60
C SER A 565 -42.85 2.86 -49.68
N VAL A 566 -41.68 2.53 -50.23
CA VAL A 566 -40.55 1.90 -49.53
C VAL A 566 -39.23 2.58 -49.92
N VAL A 567 -38.36 2.82 -48.94
CA VAL A 567 -37.01 3.35 -49.14
C VAL A 567 -35.99 2.30 -48.71
N ILE A 568 -34.93 2.10 -49.49
CA ILE A 568 -33.84 1.14 -49.24
C ILE A 568 -32.53 1.92 -49.21
N ASN A 569 -31.84 1.86 -48.06
CA ASN A 569 -30.54 2.45 -47.79
C ASN A 569 -29.56 1.35 -47.40
N VAL A 570 -28.33 1.43 -47.91
CA VAL A 570 -27.25 0.50 -47.61
C VAL A 570 -25.96 1.27 -47.35
N THR A 571 -25.17 0.80 -46.40
CA THR A 571 -23.78 1.21 -46.22
C THR A 571 -22.82 0.05 -46.44
N SER A 572 -21.62 0.35 -46.94
CA SER A 572 -20.56 -0.63 -47.15
C SER A 572 -19.39 -0.42 -46.19
N SER A 573 -18.68 -1.50 -45.85
CA SER A 573 -17.51 -1.44 -44.97
C SER A 573 -16.26 -0.85 -45.66
N GLN A 574 -16.32 -0.62 -46.97
CA GLN A 574 -15.28 -0.03 -47.83
C GLN A 574 -15.96 0.66 -49.04
N PRO A 575 -15.29 1.60 -49.73
CA PRO A 575 -15.79 2.25 -50.95
C PRO A 575 -16.26 1.27 -52.04
N LEU A 576 -17.45 1.52 -52.61
CA LEU A 576 -17.99 0.80 -53.76
C LEU A 576 -17.90 1.63 -55.04
N GLU A 577 -17.69 0.96 -56.16
CA GLU A 577 -17.75 1.55 -57.50
C GLU A 577 -19.21 1.69 -57.97
N SER A 578 -20.07 0.70 -57.71
CA SER A 578 -21.50 0.77 -58.02
C SER A 578 -22.35 -0.08 -57.07
N ALA A 579 -23.64 0.26 -56.95
CA ALA A 579 -24.62 -0.52 -56.18
C ALA A 579 -25.99 -0.61 -56.89
N VAL A 580 -26.64 -1.76 -56.79
CA VAL A 580 -27.97 -2.04 -57.35
C VAL A 580 -28.85 -2.78 -56.33
N VAL A 581 -30.16 -2.50 -56.34
CA VAL A 581 -31.19 -3.28 -55.63
C VAL A 581 -31.82 -4.25 -56.62
N GLU A 582 -31.81 -5.53 -56.31
CA GLU A 582 -32.68 -6.54 -56.91
C GLU A 582 -34.02 -6.52 -56.15
N TRP A 583 -35.14 -6.17 -56.80
CA TRP A 583 -36.49 -6.12 -56.26
C TRP A 583 -37.40 -7.06 -57.05
N ASP A 584 -37.86 -8.14 -56.42
CA ASP A 584 -38.61 -9.24 -57.03
C ASP A 584 -38.01 -9.77 -58.34
N GLY A 585 -36.68 -9.82 -58.40
CA GLY A 585 -35.91 -10.31 -59.55
C GLY A 585 -35.62 -9.27 -60.63
N GLU A 586 -36.02 -8.01 -60.45
CA GLU A 586 -35.63 -6.89 -61.32
C GLU A 586 -34.58 -5.99 -60.65
N ASN A 587 -33.57 -5.54 -61.41
CA ASN A 587 -32.48 -4.72 -60.87
C ASN A 587 -32.74 -3.23 -61.08
N PHE A 588 -32.59 -2.45 -60.01
CA PHE A 588 -32.71 -1.01 -59.95
C PHE A 588 -31.40 -0.38 -59.46
N THR A 589 -30.87 0.59 -60.19
CA THR A 589 -29.64 1.30 -59.79
C THR A 589 -29.88 2.16 -58.56
N MET A 590 -28.98 2.09 -57.58
CA MET A 590 -29.04 2.95 -56.39
C MET A 590 -28.36 4.30 -56.65
N HIS A 591 -28.82 5.33 -55.95
CA HIS A 591 -28.19 6.64 -55.92
C HIS A 591 -27.07 6.67 -54.88
N ARG A 592 -25.90 7.20 -55.29
CA ARG A 592 -24.73 7.37 -54.42
C ARG A 592 -24.90 8.62 -53.56
N GLU A 593 -24.81 8.48 -52.25
CA GLU A 593 -24.65 9.61 -51.30
C GLU A 593 -23.17 9.87 -51.00
N SER A 594 -22.40 8.80 -50.80
CA SER A 594 -20.95 8.82 -50.64
C SER A 594 -20.34 7.55 -51.25
N SER A 595 -19.01 7.41 -51.24
CA SER A 595 -18.35 6.16 -51.66
C SER A 595 -18.86 4.90 -50.92
N GLU A 596 -19.44 5.07 -49.73
CA GLU A 596 -19.86 3.99 -48.83
C GLU A 596 -21.37 3.98 -48.54
N SER A 597 -22.14 4.97 -49.00
CA SER A 597 -23.59 5.09 -48.71
C SER A 597 -24.42 5.24 -49.99
N TRP A 598 -25.47 4.42 -50.10
CA TRP A 598 -26.32 4.34 -51.29
C TRP A 598 -27.80 4.17 -50.92
N TYR A 599 -28.70 4.73 -51.73
CA TYR A 599 -30.16 4.62 -51.49
C TYR A 599 -31.02 4.48 -52.75
N LEU A 600 -32.27 4.01 -52.59
CA LEU A 600 -33.33 3.96 -53.60
C LEU A 600 -34.72 4.11 -52.95
N ALA A 601 -35.62 4.88 -53.55
CA ALA A 601 -37.01 5.04 -53.10
C ALA A 601 -38.03 4.56 -54.15
N LEU A 602 -38.96 3.68 -53.75
CA LEU A 602 -40.04 3.11 -54.55
C LEU A 602 -41.39 3.63 -54.03
N THR A 603 -42.31 4.03 -54.92
CA THR A 603 -43.64 4.59 -54.57
C THR A 603 -44.75 4.00 -55.44
N GLY A 604 -46.00 4.09 -55.00
CA GLY A 604 -47.17 3.56 -55.70
C GLY A 604 -47.34 2.04 -55.60
N LEU A 605 -46.85 1.43 -54.51
CA LEU A 605 -46.92 0.00 -54.28
C LEU A 605 -48.34 -0.45 -53.93
N SER A 606 -48.82 -1.48 -54.62
CA SER A 606 -50.09 -2.16 -54.31
C SER A 606 -49.97 -3.01 -53.05
N ASN A 607 -51.10 -3.33 -52.39
CA ASN A 607 -51.07 -4.28 -51.28
C ASN A 607 -50.58 -5.66 -51.77
N GLY A 608 -49.57 -6.23 -51.14
CA GLY A 608 -48.92 -7.47 -51.60
C GLY A 608 -47.62 -7.78 -50.87
N HIS A 609 -46.99 -8.91 -51.20
CA HIS A 609 -45.68 -9.32 -50.67
C HIS A 609 -44.58 -9.03 -51.70
N TYR A 610 -43.44 -8.51 -51.24
CA TYR A 610 -42.29 -8.13 -52.06
C TYR A 610 -40.99 -8.68 -51.46
N THR A 611 -39.99 -8.94 -52.28
CA THR A 611 -38.65 -9.40 -51.89
C THR A 611 -37.55 -8.50 -52.48
N PHE A 612 -36.46 -8.24 -51.76
CA PHE A 612 -35.35 -7.45 -52.28
C PHE A 612 -33.96 -7.81 -51.70
N ARG A 613 -32.90 -7.53 -52.45
CA ARG A 613 -31.47 -7.70 -52.08
C ARG A 613 -30.63 -6.58 -52.69
N VAL A 614 -29.52 -6.20 -52.06
CA VAL A 614 -28.56 -5.23 -52.62
C VAL A 614 -27.27 -5.93 -53.06
N TRP A 615 -26.73 -5.50 -54.19
CA TRP A 615 -25.44 -5.90 -54.72
C TRP A 615 -24.53 -4.68 -54.93
N GLY A 616 -23.24 -4.79 -54.65
CA GLY A 616 -22.26 -3.74 -54.93
C GLY A 616 -20.91 -4.30 -55.33
N ASN A 617 -20.14 -3.55 -56.12
CA ASN A 617 -18.80 -3.97 -56.56
C ASN A 617 -17.67 -3.04 -56.11
N ASP A 618 -16.49 -3.60 -55.93
CA ASP A 618 -15.26 -2.83 -55.68
C ASP A 618 -14.64 -2.30 -56.99
N SER A 619 -13.56 -1.52 -56.87
CA SER A 619 -12.79 -0.99 -57.99
C SER A 619 -12.04 -2.05 -58.81
N LEU A 620 -11.96 -3.29 -58.30
CA LEU A 620 -11.37 -4.45 -58.97
C LEU A 620 -12.43 -5.31 -59.70
N GLY A 621 -13.72 -4.95 -59.58
CA GLY A 621 -14.83 -5.61 -60.24
C GLY A 621 -15.40 -6.82 -59.49
N ASN A 622 -15.00 -7.05 -58.23
CA ASN A 622 -15.57 -8.10 -57.40
C ASN A 622 -16.95 -7.67 -56.88
N TRP A 623 -17.94 -8.55 -56.96
CA TRP A 623 -19.31 -8.28 -56.49
C TRP A 623 -19.56 -8.90 -55.11
N PHE A 624 -20.21 -8.11 -54.26
CA PHE A 624 -20.62 -8.48 -52.90
C PHE A 624 -22.13 -8.24 -52.76
N SER A 625 -22.80 -9.05 -51.94
CA SER A 625 -24.26 -8.97 -51.73
C SER A 625 -24.63 -8.78 -50.27
N SER A 626 -25.72 -8.06 -50.03
CA SER A 626 -26.43 -8.11 -48.75
C SER A 626 -27.21 -9.42 -48.59
N GLU A 627 -27.81 -9.62 -47.42
CA GLU A 627 -28.92 -10.56 -47.24
C GLU A 627 -30.13 -10.18 -48.13
N ALA A 628 -31.02 -11.14 -48.42
CA ALA A 628 -32.33 -10.87 -49.04
C ALA A 628 -33.39 -10.62 -47.95
N ARG A 629 -34.31 -9.69 -48.20
CA ARG A 629 -35.42 -9.34 -47.29
C ARG A 629 -36.77 -9.47 -47.99
N THR A 630 -37.81 -9.70 -47.22
CA THR A 630 -39.21 -9.80 -47.63
C THR A 630 -40.07 -8.77 -46.88
N ILE A 631 -41.09 -8.19 -47.52
CA ILE A 631 -42.00 -7.22 -46.88
C ILE A 631 -43.44 -7.42 -47.37
N THR A 632 -44.42 -6.87 -46.64
CA THR A 632 -45.84 -6.87 -47.00
C THR A 632 -46.39 -5.44 -47.02
N VAL A 633 -47.06 -5.00 -48.09
CA VAL A 633 -47.72 -3.69 -48.16
C VAL A 633 -49.23 -3.83 -47.88
N ASN A 634 -49.82 -3.03 -46.97
CA ASN A 634 -51.27 -3.08 -46.62
C ASN A 634 -51.89 -1.72 -46.22
N SER A 635 -52.89 -1.23 -46.95
CA SER A 635 -53.37 0.17 -46.88
C SER A 635 -54.82 0.41 -46.34
N THR A 636 -55.35 -0.40 -45.41
CA THR A 636 -56.74 -0.30 -44.84
C THR A 636 -56.85 0.50 -43.51
N VAL A 637 -57.92 1.29 -43.26
CA VAL A 637 -58.08 2.13 -42.02
C VAL A 637 -58.80 1.38 -40.88
N VAL A 638 -58.18 1.32 -39.69
CA VAL A 638 -58.71 0.68 -38.47
C VAL A 638 -58.68 1.67 -37.30
N LEU A 639 -59.74 1.69 -36.47
CA LEU A 639 -59.85 2.44 -35.20
C LEU A 639 -59.60 1.51 -34.01
N SER A 640 -58.55 1.78 -33.23
CA SER A 640 -58.10 0.92 -32.14
C SER A 640 -58.01 1.68 -30.83
N PHE A 641 -58.48 1.06 -29.74
CA PHE A 641 -58.16 1.55 -28.39
C PHE A 641 -56.70 1.24 -28.08
N VAL A 642 -55.97 2.25 -27.62
CA VAL A 642 -54.55 2.13 -27.27
C VAL A 642 -54.34 2.39 -25.79
N PRO A 643 -53.27 1.85 -25.17
CA PRO A 643 -52.92 2.17 -23.79
C PRO A 643 -52.82 3.69 -23.54
N PRO A 644 -53.18 4.17 -22.34
CA PRO A 644 -53.52 3.40 -21.14
C PRO A 644 -55.04 3.09 -21.02
N THR A 645 -55.78 3.00 -22.13
CA THR A 645 -57.18 2.54 -22.10
C THR A 645 -57.28 1.14 -21.48
N PRO A 646 -58.06 0.93 -20.42
CA PRO A 646 -58.22 -0.38 -19.81
C PRO A 646 -58.71 -1.45 -20.79
N GLU A 647 -58.28 -2.69 -20.56
CA GLU A 647 -58.74 -3.84 -21.32
C GLU A 647 -60.23 -4.13 -21.08
N ASN A 648 -60.86 -4.82 -22.02
CA ASN A 648 -62.27 -5.18 -21.89
C ASN A 648 -62.47 -6.19 -20.74
N GLY A 649 -63.30 -5.85 -19.77
CA GLY A 649 -63.56 -6.62 -18.55
C GLY A 649 -62.61 -6.31 -17.39
N ALA A 650 -61.70 -5.33 -17.52
CA ALA A 650 -60.72 -5.04 -16.50
C ALA A 650 -61.37 -4.57 -15.18
N VAL A 651 -60.86 -5.10 -14.06
CA VAL A 651 -61.14 -4.59 -12.72
C VAL A 651 -60.05 -3.59 -12.36
N VAL A 652 -60.42 -2.35 -12.04
CA VAL A 652 -59.48 -1.26 -11.80
C VAL A 652 -59.65 -0.68 -10.39
N ASP A 653 -58.55 -0.49 -9.67
CA ASP A 653 -58.51 0.11 -8.32
C ASP A 653 -58.21 1.62 -8.43
N THR A 654 -59.08 2.36 -9.10
CA THR A 654 -58.91 3.81 -9.33
C THR A 654 -60.26 4.50 -9.53
N ASP A 655 -60.35 5.78 -9.18
CA ASP A 655 -61.50 6.65 -9.42
C ASP A 655 -61.40 7.45 -10.75
N ARG A 656 -60.38 7.18 -11.56
CA ARG A 656 -60.13 7.83 -12.86
C ARG A 656 -59.68 6.84 -13.92
N VAL A 657 -60.13 7.05 -15.15
CA VAL A 657 -59.78 6.23 -16.32
C VAL A 657 -59.58 7.10 -17.56
N LEU A 658 -58.42 6.96 -18.21
CA LEU A 658 -58.10 7.60 -19.48
C LEU A 658 -58.46 6.67 -20.66
N ILE A 659 -59.18 7.20 -21.65
CA ILE A 659 -59.56 6.47 -22.86
C ILE A 659 -58.89 7.11 -24.07
N ASN A 660 -58.04 6.35 -24.75
CA ASN A 660 -57.27 6.73 -25.94
C ASN A 660 -57.67 5.88 -27.15
N VAL A 661 -57.81 6.55 -28.29
CA VAL A 661 -58.17 5.95 -29.57
C VAL A 661 -57.21 6.43 -30.65
N SER A 662 -56.71 5.50 -31.45
CA SER A 662 -55.79 5.75 -32.55
C SER A 662 -56.33 5.22 -33.88
N SER A 663 -56.00 5.90 -34.97
CA SER A 663 -56.28 5.49 -36.34
C SER A 663 -55.03 5.49 -37.21
N GLY A 664 -54.95 4.56 -38.17
CA GLY A 664 -53.86 4.51 -39.15
C GLY A 664 -53.86 5.64 -40.19
N ARG A 665 -54.89 6.51 -40.19
CA ARG A 665 -55.02 7.67 -41.09
C ARG A 665 -55.69 8.86 -40.40
N PRO A 666 -55.47 10.10 -40.89
CA PRO A 666 -56.07 11.30 -40.32
C PRO A 666 -57.60 11.27 -40.29
N LEU A 667 -58.18 11.50 -39.12
CA LEU A 667 -59.62 11.61 -38.91
C LEU A 667 -60.02 13.08 -38.72
N LYS A 668 -61.23 13.40 -39.18
CA LYS A 668 -61.85 14.71 -39.05
C LYS A 668 -62.41 14.93 -37.64
N THR A 669 -62.99 13.89 -37.03
CA THR A 669 -63.49 13.95 -35.64
C THR A 669 -63.63 12.55 -35.04
N VAL A 670 -63.60 12.47 -33.70
CA VAL A 670 -63.82 11.22 -32.94
C VAL A 670 -64.76 11.45 -31.74
N LEU A 671 -65.70 10.52 -31.55
CA LEU A 671 -66.66 10.50 -30.45
C LEU A 671 -66.48 9.23 -29.60
N LEU A 672 -66.54 9.37 -28.27
CA LEU A 672 -66.65 8.25 -27.32
C LEU A 672 -68.10 8.12 -26.84
N GLU A 673 -68.69 6.96 -27.02
CA GLU A 673 -69.97 6.60 -26.38
C GLU A 673 -69.67 5.95 -25.02
N TRP A 674 -70.03 6.59 -23.91
CA TRP A 674 -69.84 6.13 -22.53
C TRP A 674 -71.18 5.86 -21.86
N ASN A 675 -71.46 4.60 -21.51
CA ASN A 675 -72.74 4.15 -20.97
C ASN A 675 -73.96 4.70 -21.75
N GLY A 676 -73.86 4.72 -23.08
CA GLY A 676 -74.91 5.21 -23.98
C GLY A 676 -74.98 6.72 -24.18
N ARG A 677 -74.00 7.50 -23.70
CA ARG A 677 -73.88 8.95 -23.96
C ARG A 677 -72.67 9.27 -24.81
N ASN A 678 -72.86 10.03 -25.89
CA ASN A 678 -71.76 10.47 -26.75
C ASN A 678 -71.03 11.69 -26.17
N LEU A 679 -69.72 11.58 -26.09
CA LEU A 679 -68.79 12.59 -25.61
C LEU A 679 -67.75 12.86 -26.70
N THR A 680 -67.47 14.12 -26.99
CA THR A 680 -66.43 14.49 -27.95
C THR A 680 -65.05 14.24 -27.37
N MET A 681 -64.21 13.50 -28.11
CA MET A 681 -62.81 13.29 -27.70
C MET A 681 -61.95 14.47 -28.12
N GLN A 682 -60.90 14.75 -27.34
CA GLN A 682 -59.91 15.77 -27.65
C GLN A 682 -58.88 15.22 -28.63
N SER A 683 -58.49 16.03 -29.63
CA SER A 683 -57.43 15.69 -30.57
C SER A 683 -56.08 15.88 -29.89
N ALA A 684 -55.29 14.80 -29.80
CA ALA A 684 -53.86 14.88 -29.51
C ALA A 684 -53.04 15.04 -30.81
N SER A 685 -53.53 14.45 -31.90
CA SER A 685 -53.06 14.66 -33.27
C SER A 685 -54.20 14.38 -34.25
N ASN A 686 -53.93 14.51 -35.56
CA ASN A 686 -54.90 14.11 -36.58
C ASN A 686 -55.20 12.60 -36.60
N THR A 687 -54.40 11.76 -35.92
CA THR A 687 -54.57 10.29 -35.84
C THR A 687 -54.83 9.77 -34.42
N ASN A 688 -54.66 10.60 -33.38
CA ASN A 688 -54.78 10.18 -31.97
C ASN A 688 -55.72 11.09 -31.18
N TRP A 689 -56.58 10.48 -30.37
CA TRP A 689 -57.67 11.14 -29.67
C TRP A 689 -57.83 10.59 -28.26
N TYR A 690 -58.20 11.43 -27.30
CA TYR A 690 -58.33 11.02 -25.89
C TYR A 690 -59.49 11.70 -25.15
N ILE A 691 -59.91 11.08 -24.04
CA ILE A 691 -60.80 11.67 -23.04
C ILE A 691 -60.58 11.01 -21.67
N GLU A 692 -60.53 11.80 -20.60
CA GLU A 692 -60.38 11.32 -19.23
C GLU A 692 -61.71 11.32 -18.48
N MET A 693 -62.03 10.19 -17.83
CA MET A 693 -63.19 10.03 -16.96
C MET A 693 -62.74 10.09 -15.50
N THR A 694 -63.38 10.93 -14.67
CA THR A 694 -62.99 11.15 -13.27
C THR A 694 -64.18 10.99 -12.31
N ASN A 695 -63.90 10.87 -11.00
CA ASN A 695 -64.87 10.67 -9.93
C ASN A 695 -65.72 9.38 -10.09
N LEU A 696 -65.07 8.30 -10.50
CA LEU A 696 -65.70 6.98 -10.64
C LEU A 696 -65.88 6.33 -9.26
N THR A 697 -67.07 5.78 -9.02
CA THR A 697 -67.40 5.00 -7.83
C THR A 697 -67.27 3.51 -8.11
N ASN A 698 -67.15 2.66 -7.07
CA ASN A 698 -67.19 1.20 -7.25
C ASN A 698 -68.45 0.80 -8.04
N GLY A 699 -68.27 0.08 -9.15
CA GLY A 699 -69.36 -0.21 -10.11
C GLY A 699 -68.86 -0.61 -11.51
N TYR A 700 -69.79 -0.89 -12.43
CA TYR A 700 -69.51 -1.34 -13.81
C TYR A 700 -69.80 -0.25 -14.86
N TYR A 701 -68.91 -0.11 -15.85
CA TYR A 701 -68.99 0.89 -16.92
C TYR A 701 -68.71 0.27 -18.31
N THR A 702 -69.30 0.83 -19.39
CA THR A 702 -69.19 0.36 -20.80
C THR A 702 -68.92 1.52 -21.77
N PHE A 703 -68.13 1.29 -22.83
CA PHE A 703 -67.78 2.32 -23.82
C PHE A 703 -67.41 1.82 -25.23
N ARG A 704 -67.58 2.65 -26.27
CA ARG A 704 -67.11 2.43 -27.67
C ARG A 704 -66.73 3.74 -28.37
N ALA A 705 -65.91 3.71 -29.43
CA ALA A 705 -65.47 4.91 -30.16
C ALA A 705 -65.91 4.92 -31.64
N TRP A 706 -66.12 6.12 -32.17
CA TRP A 706 -66.55 6.39 -33.55
C TRP A 706 -65.67 7.48 -34.18
N GLY A 707 -65.19 7.30 -35.42
CA GLY A 707 -64.36 8.28 -36.12
C GLY A 707 -64.79 8.53 -37.56
N GLU A 708 -64.75 9.81 -37.98
CA GLU A 708 -65.09 10.27 -39.34
C GLU A 708 -63.80 10.56 -40.12
N ASP A 709 -63.64 10.04 -41.34
CA ASP A 709 -62.51 10.43 -42.21
C ASP A 709 -62.73 11.80 -42.89
N GLN A 710 -61.74 12.23 -43.67
CA GLN A 710 -61.79 13.50 -44.42
C GLN A 710 -62.85 13.52 -45.54
N LEU A 711 -63.40 12.36 -45.92
CA LEU A 711 -64.42 12.19 -46.95
C LEU A 711 -65.83 12.02 -46.36
N GLY A 712 -65.95 12.00 -45.04
CA GLY A 712 -67.22 11.87 -44.31
C GLY A 712 -67.65 10.44 -43.99
N ASN A 713 -66.79 9.43 -44.22
CA ASN A 713 -67.10 8.05 -43.87
C ASN A 713 -66.86 7.81 -42.37
N TRP A 714 -67.80 7.11 -41.72
CA TRP A 714 -67.71 6.76 -40.31
C TRP A 714 -67.23 5.33 -40.11
N PHE A 715 -66.29 5.18 -39.18
CA PHE A 715 -65.71 3.92 -38.74
C PHE A 715 -65.90 3.79 -37.23
N SER A 716 -66.01 2.57 -36.72
CA SER A 716 -66.21 2.34 -35.28
C SER A 716 -65.19 1.35 -34.72
N SER A 717 -64.84 1.52 -33.46
CA SER A 717 -64.17 0.47 -32.68
C SER A 717 -65.18 -0.55 -32.13
N GLY A 718 -64.67 -1.62 -31.50
CA GLY A 718 -65.48 -2.55 -30.70
C GLY A 718 -65.95 -1.94 -29.37
N VAL A 719 -66.85 -2.63 -28.67
CA VAL A 719 -67.36 -2.23 -27.33
C VAL A 719 -66.44 -2.79 -26.22
N ARG A 720 -66.17 -2.00 -25.18
CA ARG A 720 -65.43 -2.41 -23.96
C ARG A 720 -66.23 -2.17 -22.68
N SER A 721 -65.86 -2.85 -21.60
CA SER A 721 -66.42 -2.73 -20.25
C SER A 721 -65.33 -2.75 -19.17
N ILE A 722 -65.56 -2.16 -17.99
CA ILE A 722 -64.67 -2.19 -16.82
C ILE A 722 -65.46 -2.26 -15.50
N ALA A 723 -64.82 -2.72 -14.42
CA ALA A 723 -65.34 -2.70 -13.05
C ALA A 723 -64.39 -1.95 -12.11
N VAL A 724 -64.89 -1.12 -11.20
CA VAL A 724 -64.07 -0.40 -10.21
C VAL A 724 -64.17 -1.10 -8.83
N ASN A 725 -63.05 -1.59 -8.26
CA ASN A 725 -62.98 -2.29 -6.95
C ASN A 725 -61.62 -2.09 -6.24
N ARG A 726 -61.60 -1.71 -4.94
CA ARG A 726 -60.41 -1.15 -4.26
C ARG A 726 -59.89 -1.98 -3.06
N THR A 727 -58.57 -2.24 -2.95
CA THR A 727 -57.91 -3.11 -1.91
C THR A 727 -57.48 -2.33 -0.65
N ILE A 728 -57.35 -2.98 0.54
CA ILE A 728 -56.84 -2.39 1.80
C ILE A 728 -55.43 -2.90 2.12
N SER A 729 -54.53 -1.99 2.52
CA SER A 729 -53.14 -2.29 2.94
C SER A 729 -53.01 -2.27 4.46
N LEU A 730 -52.37 -3.27 5.07
CA LEU A 730 -52.09 -3.38 6.51
C LEU A 730 -50.59 -3.54 6.77
N SER A 731 -49.99 -2.75 7.67
CA SER A 731 -48.54 -2.77 7.92
C SER A 731 -48.15 -2.52 9.38
N PHE A 732 -47.02 -3.08 9.81
CA PHE A 732 -46.42 -2.77 11.11
C PHE A 732 -45.80 -1.38 11.12
N VAL A 733 -45.97 -0.68 12.24
CA VAL A 733 -45.38 0.64 12.48
C VAL A 733 -44.60 0.65 13.79
N SER A 734 -43.66 1.59 13.89
CA SER A 734 -42.89 1.82 15.12
C SER A 734 -43.84 2.06 16.31
N PRO A 735 -43.53 1.55 17.53
CA PRO A 735 -42.28 0.92 17.98
C PRO A 735 -42.21 -0.61 17.83
N THR A 736 -42.96 -1.23 16.90
CA THR A 736 -42.90 -2.70 16.71
C THR A 736 -41.49 -3.20 16.38
N PRO A 737 -40.95 -4.19 17.11
CA PRO A 737 -39.63 -4.76 16.82
C PRO A 737 -39.52 -5.27 15.38
N LYS A 738 -38.32 -5.14 14.80
CA LYS A 738 -38.00 -5.69 13.48
C LYS A 738 -37.95 -7.22 13.56
N ASN A 739 -38.19 -7.90 12.45
CA ASN A 739 -38.05 -9.35 12.37
C ASN A 739 -36.62 -9.79 12.75
N ASN A 740 -36.47 -10.90 13.47
CA ASN A 740 -35.21 -11.44 14.01
C ASN A 740 -34.42 -10.45 14.90
N SER A 741 -35.07 -9.47 15.51
CA SER A 741 -34.38 -8.54 16.40
C SER A 741 -34.17 -9.12 17.80
N SER A 742 -33.14 -8.64 18.50
CA SER A 742 -32.96 -8.93 19.93
C SER A 742 -33.30 -7.69 20.73
N ILE A 743 -34.02 -7.86 21.84
CA ILE A 743 -34.39 -6.78 22.74
C ILE A 743 -33.85 -7.06 24.14
N ASN A 744 -33.36 -5.99 24.77
CA ASN A 744 -32.87 -5.98 26.14
C ASN A 744 -33.94 -5.37 27.05
N SER A 745 -35.12 -6.00 27.06
CA SER A 745 -36.26 -5.65 27.90
C SER A 745 -37.07 -6.89 28.21
N ASP A 746 -37.80 -6.86 29.31
CA ASP A 746 -38.76 -7.89 29.69
C ASP A 746 -40.14 -7.69 29.03
N TYR A 747 -40.25 -6.86 27.97
CA TYR A 747 -41.51 -6.57 27.29
C TYR A 747 -41.36 -6.30 25.78
N VAL A 748 -42.45 -6.48 25.01
CA VAL A 748 -42.56 -6.28 23.54
C VAL A 748 -43.83 -5.49 23.20
N PHE A 749 -43.70 -4.40 22.46
CA PHE A 749 -44.81 -3.55 21.99
C PHE A 749 -45.07 -3.74 20.49
N VAL A 750 -46.32 -3.97 20.05
CA VAL A 750 -46.69 -4.20 18.65
C VAL A 750 -47.77 -3.19 18.20
N ASN A 751 -47.60 -2.58 17.03
CA ASN A 751 -48.45 -1.54 16.46
C ASN A 751 -48.63 -1.74 14.93
N VAL A 752 -49.85 -1.56 14.43
CA VAL A 752 -50.21 -1.73 13.01
C VAL A 752 -51.11 -0.60 12.51
N THR A 753 -50.98 -0.26 11.23
CA THR A 753 -51.77 0.77 10.54
C THR A 753 -52.37 0.26 9.24
N SER A 754 -53.50 0.83 8.83
CA SER A 754 -54.15 0.57 7.54
C SER A 754 -54.49 1.83 6.75
N ASP A 755 -54.53 1.72 5.42
CA ASP A 755 -54.88 2.83 4.51
C ASP A 755 -56.40 3.12 4.47
N ARG A 756 -57.22 2.22 5.01
CA ARG A 756 -58.68 2.36 5.14
C ARG A 756 -59.20 1.75 6.45
N PRO A 757 -60.38 2.19 6.96
CA PRO A 757 -60.96 1.70 8.20
C PRO A 757 -61.11 0.17 8.28
N LEU A 758 -60.66 -0.42 9.38
CA LEU A 758 -60.87 -1.83 9.72
C LEU A 758 -62.03 -1.98 10.71
N GLU A 759 -62.74 -3.09 10.60
CA GLU A 759 -63.76 -3.52 11.55
C GLU A 759 -63.12 -4.10 12.83
N ILE A 760 -62.06 -4.90 12.71
CA ILE A 760 -61.34 -5.54 13.83
C ILE A 760 -59.86 -5.82 13.48
N ALA A 761 -58.97 -5.86 14.51
CA ALA A 761 -57.59 -6.34 14.38
C ALA A 761 -57.15 -7.29 15.52
N LEU A 762 -56.29 -8.28 15.20
CA LEU A 762 -55.76 -9.31 16.11
C LEU A 762 -54.24 -9.47 15.98
N LEU A 763 -53.54 -9.76 17.10
CA LEU A 763 -52.13 -10.16 17.15
C LEU A 763 -52.00 -11.65 17.48
N GLU A 764 -51.32 -12.41 16.65
CA GLU A 764 -50.93 -13.80 16.91
C GLU A 764 -49.53 -13.81 17.55
N TRP A 765 -49.38 -14.37 18.76
CA TRP A 765 -48.14 -14.42 19.56
C TRP A 765 -47.82 -15.87 19.97
N ASN A 766 -46.71 -16.45 19.51
CA ASN A 766 -46.33 -17.86 19.68
C ASN A 766 -47.50 -18.83 19.42
N GLY A 767 -48.30 -18.56 18.39
CA GLY A 767 -49.47 -19.37 18.01
C GLY A 767 -50.78 -19.07 18.76
N HIS A 768 -50.82 -18.03 19.62
CA HIS A 768 -52.03 -17.63 20.35
C HIS A 768 -52.54 -16.25 19.89
N ASN A 769 -53.84 -16.15 19.59
CA ASN A 769 -54.46 -14.89 19.13
C ASN A 769 -54.88 -14.00 20.31
N LEU A 770 -54.45 -12.74 20.28
CA LEU A 770 -54.72 -11.69 21.25
C LEU A 770 -55.40 -10.52 20.56
N THR A 771 -56.44 -9.94 21.17
CA THR A 771 -57.15 -8.78 20.61
C THR A 771 -56.30 -7.52 20.75
N MET A 772 -56.17 -6.74 19.66
CA MET A 772 -55.47 -5.46 19.67
C MET A 772 -56.43 -4.32 20.06
N HIS A 773 -55.90 -3.25 20.63
CA HIS A 773 -56.63 -2.02 20.96
C HIS A 773 -56.47 -1.00 19.85
N ASN A 774 -57.47 -0.15 19.59
CA ASN A 774 -57.37 0.87 18.55
C ASN A 774 -57.28 2.30 19.11
N THR A 775 -56.58 3.16 18.36
CA THR A 775 -56.57 4.62 18.59
C THR A 775 -57.37 5.37 17.52
N SER A 776 -57.58 4.75 16.35
CA SER A 776 -58.51 5.15 15.30
C SER A 776 -59.01 3.91 14.55
N SER A 777 -59.96 4.07 13.64
CA SER A 777 -60.40 2.97 12.78
C SER A 777 -59.29 2.40 11.87
N THR A 778 -58.10 3.03 11.83
CA THR A 778 -56.96 2.64 11.00
C THR A 778 -55.68 2.34 11.78
N ASN A 779 -55.64 2.46 13.11
CA ASN A 779 -54.41 2.25 13.90
C ASN A 779 -54.68 1.41 15.15
N TRP A 780 -53.90 0.36 15.36
CA TRP A 780 -54.12 -0.67 16.40
C TRP A 780 -52.81 -1.12 17.09
N TYR A 781 -52.84 -1.41 18.39
CA TYR A 781 -51.64 -1.77 19.18
C TYR A 781 -51.89 -2.78 20.32
N LEU A 782 -50.81 -3.40 20.83
CA LEU A 782 -50.77 -4.26 22.03
C LEU A 782 -49.35 -4.33 22.67
N ASN A 783 -49.24 -4.43 24.01
CA ASN A 783 -47.96 -4.55 24.76
C ASN A 783 -47.90 -5.84 25.61
N ILE A 784 -46.82 -6.61 25.53
CA ILE A 784 -46.60 -7.89 26.24
C ILE A 784 -45.45 -7.73 27.25
N THR A 785 -45.64 -8.00 28.55
CA THR A 785 -44.62 -7.79 29.61
C THR A 785 -44.29 -9.06 30.41
N GLY A 786 -43.18 -9.04 31.19
CA GLY A 786 -42.77 -10.12 32.09
C GLY A 786 -42.00 -11.26 31.43
N LEU A 787 -41.26 -10.99 30.37
CA LEU A 787 -40.57 -11.98 29.55
C LEU A 787 -39.23 -12.41 30.17
N THR A 788 -38.95 -13.71 30.21
CA THR A 788 -37.63 -14.27 30.53
C THR A 788 -36.75 -14.35 29.28
N ASN A 789 -35.43 -14.49 29.47
CA ASN A 789 -34.49 -14.64 28.36
C ASN A 789 -34.86 -15.85 27.47
N GLY A 790 -35.06 -15.64 26.16
CA GLY A 790 -35.58 -16.66 25.23
C GLY A 790 -36.06 -16.12 23.86
N HIS A 791 -36.55 -16.98 22.95
CA HIS A 791 -37.01 -16.65 21.59
C HIS A 791 -38.56 -16.66 21.45
N TYR A 792 -39.13 -15.73 20.67
CA TYR A 792 -40.58 -15.52 20.47
C TYR A 792 -40.95 -15.16 19.00
N GLU A 793 -42.17 -15.48 18.53
CA GLU A 793 -42.71 -15.27 17.15
C GLU A 793 -44.11 -14.60 17.15
N PHE A 794 -44.42 -13.72 16.17
CA PHE A 794 -45.71 -13.01 16.06
C PHE A 794 -46.13 -12.48 14.65
N ARG A 795 -47.45 -12.26 14.39
CA ARG A 795 -48.02 -11.55 13.21
C ARG A 795 -49.38 -10.86 13.50
N ALA A 796 -49.85 -9.93 12.66
CA ALA A 796 -51.13 -9.23 12.86
C ALA A 796 -52.15 -9.42 11.71
N TRP A 797 -53.44 -9.37 12.04
CA TRP A 797 -54.58 -9.56 11.13
C TRP A 797 -55.59 -8.41 11.23
N GLY A 798 -56.24 -8.03 10.12
CA GLY A 798 -57.29 -7.01 10.06
C GLY A 798 -58.42 -7.36 9.09
N ARG A 799 -59.66 -6.93 9.37
CA ARG A 799 -60.86 -7.24 8.55
C ARG A 799 -61.59 -5.98 8.09
N ASP A 800 -62.08 -5.93 6.84
CA ASP A 800 -62.91 -4.84 6.33
C ASP A 800 -64.42 -5.02 6.63
N SER A 801 -65.22 -3.99 6.34
CA SER A 801 -66.68 -4.01 6.54
C SER A 801 -67.46 -4.95 5.60
N LEU A 802 -66.81 -5.47 4.55
CA LEU A 802 -67.38 -6.46 3.63
C LEU A 802 -67.01 -7.89 4.03
N GLY A 803 -66.18 -8.03 5.05
CA GLY A 803 -65.80 -9.28 5.68
C GLY A 803 -64.49 -9.88 5.19
N ASN A 804 -63.72 -9.18 4.35
CA ASN A 804 -62.43 -9.64 3.84
C ASN A 804 -61.32 -9.47 4.89
N TRP A 805 -60.44 -10.46 5.01
CA TRP A 805 -59.29 -10.44 5.93
C TRP A 805 -57.98 -10.15 5.21
N PHE A 806 -57.12 -9.38 5.88
CA PHE A 806 -55.79 -8.97 5.44
C PHE A 806 -54.80 -9.20 6.59
N SER A 807 -53.54 -9.50 6.29
CA SER A 807 -52.52 -9.78 7.30
C SER A 807 -51.23 -9.04 7.02
N THR A 808 -50.42 -8.86 8.07
CA THR A 808 -49.01 -8.50 7.94
C THR A 808 -48.14 -9.73 7.68
N GLU A 809 -46.83 -9.54 7.57
CA GLU A 809 -45.83 -10.62 7.64
C GLU A 809 -45.67 -11.22 9.05
N VAL A 810 -44.98 -12.36 9.16
CA VAL A 810 -44.55 -12.99 10.44
C VAL A 810 -43.19 -12.45 10.87
N ARG A 811 -43.02 -12.20 12.18
CA ARG A 811 -41.78 -11.71 12.80
C ARG A 811 -41.36 -12.54 14.01
N THR A 812 -40.05 -12.63 14.28
CA THR A 812 -39.46 -13.22 15.49
C THR A 812 -38.67 -12.19 16.32
N VAL A 813 -38.50 -12.43 17.62
CA VAL A 813 -37.72 -11.59 18.54
C VAL A 813 -37.05 -12.41 19.66
N THR A 814 -35.82 -12.06 20.04
CA THR A 814 -35.07 -12.67 21.16
C THR A 814 -35.01 -11.73 22.35
N VAL A 815 -35.34 -12.19 23.55
CA VAL A 815 -35.22 -11.43 24.81
C VAL A 815 -33.95 -11.84 25.55
N ASN A 816 -33.11 -10.88 25.97
CA ASN A 816 -31.88 -11.13 26.72
C ASN A 816 -31.57 -10.00 27.74
N SER A 817 -31.87 -10.21 29.02
CA SER A 817 -31.67 -9.27 30.13
C SER A 817 -30.33 -9.48 30.88
N THR A 818 -29.69 -8.39 31.32
CA THR A 818 -28.30 -8.35 31.87
C THR A 818 -28.20 -8.71 33.37
N VAL A 819 -27.23 -9.57 33.77
CA VAL A 819 -26.85 -9.84 35.19
C VAL A 819 -25.79 -8.84 35.68
N VAL A 820 -25.94 -8.31 36.90
CA VAL A 820 -25.03 -7.32 37.51
C VAL A 820 -24.26 -7.92 38.70
N LEU A 821 -22.92 -7.75 38.68
CA LEU A 821 -21.98 -8.09 39.76
C LEU A 821 -21.54 -6.82 40.51
N SER A 822 -21.49 -6.86 41.84
CA SER A 822 -21.16 -5.71 42.69
C SER A 822 -20.18 -6.05 43.80
N PHE A 823 -19.16 -5.21 44.01
CA PHE A 823 -18.23 -5.34 45.14
C PHE A 823 -18.89 -4.95 46.46
N ALA A 824 -18.57 -5.69 47.53
CA ALA A 824 -19.09 -5.46 48.88
C ALA A 824 -17.97 -5.07 49.87
N PRO A 825 -18.25 -4.30 50.94
CA PRO A 825 -17.28 -4.06 52.01
C PRO A 825 -16.75 -5.38 52.64
N PRO A 826 -15.48 -5.42 53.10
CA PRO A 826 -14.51 -4.33 53.22
C PRO A 826 -13.60 -4.15 51.98
N THR A 827 -14.06 -4.50 50.77
CA THR A 827 -13.30 -4.26 49.53
C THR A 827 -12.97 -2.77 49.38
N PRO A 828 -11.69 -2.38 49.22
CA PRO A 828 -11.31 -0.99 49.00
C PRO A 828 -12.04 -0.40 47.80
N GLU A 829 -12.47 0.85 47.93
CA GLU A 829 -13.12 1.60 46.85
C GLU A 829 -12.18 1.79 45.65
N ASP A 830 -12.76 2.03 44.47
CA ASP A 830 -11.95 2.38 43.29
C ASP A 830 -11.19 3.69 43.54
N GLY A 831 -9.91 3.70 43.25
CA GLY A 831 -8.97 4.78 43.55
C GLY A 831 -8.44 4.81 44.98
N ALA A 832 -8.79 3.86 45.85
CA ALA A 832 -8.37 3.91 47.25
C ALA A 832 -6.84 3.82 47.42
N VAL A 833 -6.30 4.61 48.34
CA VAL A 833 -4.90 4.54 48.77
C VAL A 833 -4.85 3.77 50.08
N VAL A 834 -4.10 2.68 50.12
CA VAL A 834 -3.96 1.81 51.29
C VAL A 834 -2.52 1.82 51.81
N ASN A 835 -2.36 1.83 53.13
CA ASN A 835 -1.06 1.79 53.81
C ASN A 835 -0.89 0.44 54.54
N THR A 836 -1.13 -0.63 53.81
CA THR A 836 -1.01 -2.03 54.26
C THR A 836 -0.28 -2.83 53.21
N ASP A 837 0.25 -3.99 53.59
CA ASP A 837 0.82 -4.98 52.67
C ASP A 837 -0.21 -6.01 52.22
N TYR A 838 -1.50 -5.79 52.46
CA TYR A 838 -2.58 -6.70 52.05
C TYR A 838 -3.91 -5.98 51.70
N VAL A 839 -4.78 -6.66 50.92
CA VAL A 839 -6.10 -6.21 50.47
C VAL A 839 -7.12 -7.36 50.43
N LEU A 840 -8.30 -7.16 51.01
CA LEU A 840 -9.44 -8.10 51.00
C LEU A 840 -10.47 -7.70 49.93
N VAL A 841 -10.98 -8.64 49.13
CA VAL A 841 -11.96 -8.41 48.05
C VAL A 841 -13.18 -9.32 48.20
N ASN A 842 -14.39 -8.73 48.20
CA ASN A 842 -15.71 -9.36 48.33
C ASN A 842 -16.65 -8.95 47.18
N VAL A 843 -17.46 -9.88 46.66
CA VAL A 843 -18.34 -9.68 45.49
C VAL A 843 -19.73 -10.30 45.72
N THR A 844 -20.78 -9.69 45.14
CA THR A 844 -22.19 -10.11 45.21
C THR A 844 -22.92 -10.01 43.87
N SER A 845 -24.02 -10.76 43.67
CA SER A 845 -24.86 -10.74 42.45
C SER A 845 -26.36 -10.77 42.73
N GLY A 846 -27.17 -10.22 41.82
CA GLY A 846 -28.65 -10.23 41.90
C GLY A 846 -29.32 -11.51 41.40
N GLN A 847 -28.56 -12.39 40.74
CA GLN A 847 -28.98 -13.72 40.27
C GLN A 847 -27.89 -14.75 40.64
N PRO A 848 -28.22 -16.05 40.80
CA PRO A 848 -27.26 -17.08 41.21
C PRO A 848 -26.11 -17.28 40.22
N LEU A 849 -24.89 -17.47 40.75
CA LEU A 849 -23.68 -17.76 39.98
C LEU A 849 -23.13 -19.15 40.32
N GLN A 850 -22.54 -19.80 39.33
CA GLN A 850 -21.91 -21.11 39.47
C GLN A 850 -20.46 -21.02 39.99
N VAL A 851 -19.70 -20.01 39.56
CA VAL A 851 -18.27 -19.80 39.89
C VAL A 851 -17.97 -18.30 39.94
N ALA A 852 -17.06 -17.88 40.83
CA ALA A 852 -16.43 -16.55 40.79
C ALA A 852 -14.89 -16.58 40.80
N LYS A 853 -14.26 -15.62 40.10
CA LYS A 853 -12.80 -15.43 40.04
C LYS A 853 -12.42 -13.96 40.25
N LEU A 854 -11.28 -13.71 40.88
CA LEU A 854 -10.67 -12.38 40.99
C LEU A 854 -9.50 -12.29 40.04
N GLU A 855 -9.56 -11.38 39.08
CA GLU A 855 -8.41 -10.99 38.28
C GLU A 855 -7.66 -9.89 39.04
N TRP A 856 -6.41 -10.12 39.44
CA TRP A 856 -5.54 -9.18 40.17
C TRP A 856 -4.27 -8.91 39.35
N ASN A 857 -4.07 -7.68 38.87
CA ASN A 857 -2.99 -7.31 37.95
C ASN A 857 -2.83 -8.29 36.76
N GLY A 858 -3.95 -8.74 36.20
CA GLY A 858 -3.98 -9.70 35.09
C GLY A 858 -3.83 -11.17 35.48
N GLN A 859 -3.61 -11.49 36.76
CA GLN A 859 -3.58 -12.87 37.26
C GLN A 859 -4.95 -13.31 37.80
N ASN A 860 -5.44 -14.46 37.33
CA ASN A 860 -6.70 -15.02 37.80
C ASN A 860 -6.51 -15.83 39.08
N LEU A 861 -7.06 -15.32 40.17
CA LEU A 861 -7.12 -15.96 41.48
C LEU A 861 -8.53 -16.51 41.71
N THR A 862 -8.62 -17.69 42.30
CA THR A 862 -9.92 -18.31 42.61
C THR A 862 -10.48 -17.68 43.89
N MET A 863 -11.75 -17.24 43.84
CA MET A 863 -12.44 -16.71 45.01
C MET A 863 -13.13 -17.84 45.78
N GLU A 864 -13.26 -17.68 47.09
CA GLU A 864 -13.98 -18.60 47.95
C GLU A 864 -15.47 -18.25 48.00
N MET A 865 -16.33 -19.28 47.92
CA MET A 865 -17.79 -19.11 47.94
C MET A 865 -18.30 -18.91 49.37
N LEU A 866 -19.03 -17.82 49.61
CA LEU A 866 -19.82 -17.62 50.82
C LEU A 866 -21.28 -18.07 50.63
N SER A 867 -21.84 -17.80 49.44
CA SER A 867 -23.15 -18.30 48.98
C SER A 867 -23.23 -18.27 47.45
N ASN A 868 -24.28 -18.82 46.84
CA ASN A 868 -24.47 -18.78 45.37
C ASN A 868 -24.64 -17.34 44.79
N THR A 869 -24.68 -16.32 45.64
CA THR A 869 -24.68 -14.90 45.26
C THR A 869 -23.58 -14.08 45.96
N SER A 870 -22.58 -14.69 46.64
CA SER A 870 -21.51 -13.94 47.35
C SER A 870 -20.17 -14.70 47.50
N TRP A 871 -19.04 -14.02 47.29
CA TRP A 871 -17.69 -14.60 47.16
C TRP A 871 -16.56 -13.67 47.69
N TYR A 872 -15.40 -14.20 48.13
CA TYR A 872 -14.28 -13.39 48.66
C TYR A 872 -12.83 -13.91 48.40
N LEU A 873 -11.80 -13.06 48.57
CA LEU A 873 -10.35 -13.40 48.56
C LEU A 873 -9.45 -12.33 49.25
N ASN A 874 -8.37 -12.74 49.95
CA ASN A 874 -7.36 -11.85 50.57
C ASN A 874 -5.98 -11.92 49.86
N VAL A 875 -5.40 -10.78 49.48
CA VAL A 875 -4.12 -10.66 48.75
C VAL A 875 -3.06 -10.00 49.64
N THR A 876 -1.86 -10.58 49.81
CA THR A 876 -0.82 -10.15 50.78
C THR A 876 0.56 -9.87 50.15
N ASN A 877 1.53 -9.37 50.92
CA ASN A 877 2.92 -9.02 50.53
C ASN A 877 3.04 -7.90 49.48
N LEU A 878 2.18 -6.88 49.57
CA LEU A 878 2.14 -5.78 48.62
C LEU A 878 3.26 -4.74 48.86
N THR A 879 3.94 -4.36 47.78
CA THR A 879 4.88 -3.23 47.73
C THR A 879 4.19 -1.96 47.24
N ASN A 880 4.85 -0.80 47.34
CA ASN A 880 4.31 0.44 46.79
C ASN A 880 4.04 0.29 45.29
N GLY A 881 2.86 0.67 44.85
CA GLY A 881 2.46 0.54 43.45
C GLY A 881 0.95 0.62 43.25
N ARG A 882 0.55 0.71 41.99
CA ARG A 882 -0.87 0.64 41.58
C ARG A 882 -1.24 -0.80 41.27
N TYR A 883 -2.38 -1.24 41.78
CA TYR A 883 -2.94 -2.55 41.54
C TYR A 883 -4.33 -2.41 40.95
N THR A 884 -4.64 -3.19 39.92
CA THR A 884 -5.96 -3.28 39.30
C THR A 884 -6.58 -4.64 39.59
N PHE A 885 -7.89 -4.66 39.84
CA PHE A 885 -8.62 -5.92 40.00
C PHE A 885 -10.06 -5.84 39.52
N ARG A 886 -10.59 -6.97 39.02
CA ARG A 886 -12.02 -7.15 38.73
C ARG A 886 -12.47 -8.55 39.08
N ALA A 887 -13.76 -8.71 39.36
CA ALA A 887 -14.37 -10.00 39.62
C ALA A 887 -15.16 -10.50 38.42
N TRP A 888 -15.13 -11.81 38.22
CA TRP A 888 -15.87 -12.51 37.18
C TRP A 888 -16.83 -13.51 37.80
N GLY A 889 -18.03 -13.64 37.24
CA GLY A 889 -19.04 -14.61 37.67
C GLY A 889 -19.71 -15.29 36.47
N ARG A 890 -20.01 -16.58 36.57
CA ARG A 890 -20.66 -17.35 35.48
C ARG A 890 -22.08 -17.80 35.86
N ASP A 891 -23.07 -17.62 34.98
CA ASP A 891 -24.43 -18.17 35.18
C ASP A 891 -24.55 -19.65 34.77
N SER A 892 -25.76 -20.22 34.91
CA SER A 892 -26.09 -21.60 34.55
C SER A 892 -26.18 -21.86 33.03
N LEU A 893 -26.33 -20.82 32.20
CA LEU A 893 -26.30 -20.92 30.74
C LEU A 893 -24.87 -20.84 30.18
N GLY A 894 -23.91 -20.54 31.05
CA GLY A 894 -22.50 -20.49 30.75
C GLY A 894 -21.97 -19.10 30.45
N ASN A 895 -22.79 -18.06 30.56
CA ASN A 895 -22.42 -16.67 30.30
C ASN A 895 -21.56 -16.14 31.44
N TRP A 896 -20.49 -15.41 31.10
CA TRP A 896 -19.64 -14.71 32.06
C TRP A 896 -20.05 -13.25 32.18
N PHE A 897 -20.15 -12.79 33.41
CA PHE A 897 -20.38 -11.40 33.78
C PHE A 897 -19.16 -10.91 34.53
N ALA A 898 -18.82 -9.65 34.33
CA ALA A 898 -17.74 -8.99 35.05
C ALA A 898 -18.33 -7.92 35.98
N SER A 899 -17.69 -7.71 37.12
CA SER A 899 -17.81 -6.44 37.83
C SER A 899 -17.10 -5.33 37.04
N GLY A 900 -17.26 -4.09 37.50
CA GLY A 900 -16.30 -3.03 37.12
C GLY A 900 -14.87 -3.39 37.54
N ILE A 901 -13.88 -2.72 36.93
CA ILE A 901 -12.48 -2.76 37.36
C ILE A 901 -12.31 -1.75 38.50
N ARG A 902 -11.57 -2.14 39.54
CA ARG A 902 -11.08 -1.22 40.58
C ARG A 902 -9.57 -1.10 40.49
N THR A 903 -9.07 0.10 40.75
CA THR A 903 -7.66 0.43 40.87
C THR A 903 -7.40 0.91 42.29
N ILE A 904 -6.31 0.48 42.91
CA ILE A 904 -5.88 0.96 44.22
C ILE A 904 -4.40 1.33 44.18
N ALA A 905 -3.95 2.15 45.11
CA ALA A 905 -2.53 2.46 45.30
C ALA A 905 -2.08 2.02 46.69
N VAL A 906 -1.07 1.17 46.77
CA VAL A 906 -0.39 0.86 48.03
C VAL A 906 0.71 1.90 48.22
N ASN A 907 0.68 2.70 49.28
CA ASN A 907 1.60 3.83 49.48
C ASN A 907 2.18 3.86 50.91
N ARG A 908 3.35 3.25 51.08
CA ARG A 908 4.12 3.15 52.33
C ARG A 908 5.32 4.11 52.30
N THR A 909 5.73 4.63 53.45
CA THR A 909 6.89 5.54 53.55
C THR A 909 8.22 4.83 53.26
N ILE A 910 9.08 5.41 52.42
CA ILE A 910 10.43 4.92 52.12
C ILE A 910 11.49 5.73 52.88
N THR A 911 12.47 5.05 53.46
CA THR A 911 13.65 5.67 54.10
C THR A 911 14.90 5.48 53.22
N LEU A 912 15.69 6.54 53.01
CA LEU A 912 16.97 6.55 52.27
C LEU A 912 18.14 6.79 53.22
N SER A 913 19.29 6.13 53.01
CA SER A 913 20.47 6.29 53.86
C SER A 913 21.78 6.17 53.09
N PHE A 914 22.76 7.04 53.40
CA PHE A 914 24.11 6.99 52.83
C PHE A 914 24.92 5.80 53.36
N VAL A 915 25.69 5.16 52.48
CA VAL A 915 26.51 3.99 52.80
C VAL A 915 27.98 4.26 52.43
N PRO A 916 28.98 3.84 53.22
CA PRO A 916 30.40 3.94 52.85
C PRO A 916 30.70 3.28 51.49
N PRO A 917 31.65 3.80 50.67
CA PRO A 917 32.65 4.82 51.00
C PRO A 917 32.22 6.29 50.71
N THR A 918 30.91 6.60 50.76
CA THR A 918 30.43 7.99 50.61
C THR A 918 31.05 8.92 51.66
N PRO A 919 31.58 10.10 51.28
CA PRO A 919 32.11 11.08 52.24
C PRO A 919 31.10 11.51 53.31
N GLY A 920 31.61 11.85 54.49
CA GLY A 920 30.87 12.48 55.56
C GLY A 920 30.56 13.96 55.25
N ASP A 921 29.62 14.53 56.00
CA ASP A 921 29.34 15.96 55.92
C ASP A 921 30.52 16.77 56.49
N GLY A 922 31.03 17.70 55.67
CA GLY A 922 32.16 18.57 55.99
C GLY A 922 33.53 18.02 55.58
N ASP A 923 33.61 16.86 54.94
CA ASP A 923 34.89 16.23 54.57
C ASP A 923 35.69 17.07 53.56
N VAL A 924 37.02 17.01 53.64
CA VAL A 924 37.94 17.68 52.70
C VAL A 924 38.72 16.62 51.91
N LEU A 925 38.56 16.62 50.58
CA LEU A 925 39.14 15.62 49.69
C LEU A 925 40.22 16.23 48.79
N ASN A 926 41.38 15.57 48.71
CA ASN A 926 42.49 15.95 47.82
C ASN A 926 42.44 15.17 46.49
N SER A 927 41.26 15.07 45.89
CA SER A 927 41.01 14.36 44.63
C SER A 927 39.97 15.13 43.82
N ASP A 928 40.07 15.08 42.50
CA ASP A 928 39.05 15.59 41.58
C ASP A 928 37.86 14.62 41.42
N SER A 929 37.76 13.59 42.26
CA SER A 929 36.69 12.58 42.18
C SER A 929 36.02 12.26 43.52
N VAL A 930 34.72 11.92 43.48
CA VAL A 930 33.90 11.54 44.64
C VAL A 930 32.95 10.40 44.28
N PHE A 931 32.92 9.35 45.12
CA PHE A 931 31.97 8.24 45.01
C PHE A 931 30.84 8.39 46.03
N ILE A 932 29.59 8.27 45.59
CA ILE A 932 28.37 8.40 46.40
C ILE A 932 27.55 7.10 46.30
N ASN A 933 27.07 6.58 47.42
CA ASN A 933 26.30 5.36 47.53
C ASN A 933 25.18 5.47 48.58
N VAL A 934 23.97 4.97 48.26
CA VAL A 934 22.79 5.00 49.13
C VAL A 934 22.00 3.68 49.11
N THR A 935 21.26 3.41 50.19
CA THR A 935 20.30 2.30 50.31
C THR A 935 18.90 2.78 50.69
N SER A 936 17.86 1.97 50.43
CA SER A 936 16.45 2.27 50.67
C SER A 936 15.65 1.11 51.28
N SER A 937 14.61 1.41 52.05
CA SER A 937 13.79 0.41 52.77
C SER A 937 12.76 -0.35 51.90
N GLN A 938 12.55 0.08 50.66
CA GLN A 938 11.68 -0.52 49.64
C GLN A 938 12.30 -0.23 48.26
N PRO A 939 12.00 -1.03 47.21
CA PRO A 939 12.51 -0.78 45.87
C PRO A 939 12.15 0.61 45.34
N LEU A 940 13.11 1.28 44.71
CA LEU A 940 12.92 2.57 44.03
C LEU A 940 12.80 2.36 42.53
N GLU A 941 11.99 3.19 41.88
CA GLU A 941 11.91 3.28 40.42
C GLU A 941 13.14 4.00 39.84
N SER A 942 13.60 5.06 40.51
CA SER A 942 14.79 5.82 40.09
C SER A 942 15.45 6.53 41.28
N ALA A 943 16.72 6.89 41.14
CA ALA A 943 17.44 7.75 42.08
C ALA A 943 18.27 8.82 41.37
N LEU A 944 18.30 10.02 41.95
CA LEU A 944 19.03 11.19 41.46
C LEU A 944 19.97 11.72 42.55
N LEU A 945 21.21 11.98 42.17
CA LEU A 945 22.16 12.76 42.95
C LEU A 945 21.98 14.24 42.60
N GLU A 946 21.57 15.05 43.57
CA GLU A 946 21.69 16.51 43.51
C GLU A 946 23.08 16.90 44.01
N TRP A 947 23.89 17.50 43.15
CA TRP A 947 25.24 17.97 43.42
C TRP A 947 25.34 19.47 43.06
N ASP A 948 25.49 20.34 44.07
CA ASP A 948 25.47 21.80 43.94
C ASP A 948 24.30 22.34 43.10
N GLY A 949 23.10 21.81 43.35
CA GLY A 949 21.87 22.20 42.68
C GLY A 949 21.71 21.65 41.25
N LYS A 950 22.59 20.73 40.82
CA LYS A 950 22.45 19.99 39.54
C LYS A 950 22.13 18.52 39.79
N ASN A 951 21.23 17.97 38.98
CA ASN A 951 20.78 16.58 39.13
C ASN A 951 21.51 15.64 38.18
N PHE A 952 21.91 14.49 38.71
CA PHE A 952 22.58 13.41 37.99
C PHE A 952 21.87 12.07 38.27
N THR A 953 21.61 11.28 37.23
CA THR A 953 20.99 9.96 37.39
C THR A 953 21.97 8.99 38.03
N MET A 954 21.55 8.32 39.11
CA MET A 954 22.36 7.31 39.80
C MET A 954 22.24 5.94 39.12
N ASN A 955 23.28 5.12 39.24
CA ASN A 955 23.30 3.75 38.76
C ASN A 955 22.63 2.81 39.78
N ASN A 956 21.80 1.91 39.29
CA ASN A 956 21.10 0.91 40.10
C ASN A 956 22.01 -0.31 40.32
N ALA A 957 22.42 -0.58 41.58
CA ALA A 957 23.15 -1.80 41.93
C ALA A 957 22.21 -2.95 42.33
N SER A 958 21.04 -2.62 42.89
CA SER A 958 19.91 -3.50 43.19
C SER A 958 18.71 -2.59 43.46
N GLY A 959 17.46 -3.04 43.29
CA GLY A 959 16.28 -2.16 43.43
C GLY A 959 16.25 -1.27 44.69
N THR A 960 16.98 -1.64 45.75
CA THR A 960 17.15 -0.85 46.98
C THR A 960 18.50 -0.13 47.14
N ASN A 961 19.54 -0.38 46.33
CA ASN A 961 20.89 0.22 46.43
C ASN A 961 21.32 0.96 45.15
N TRP A 962 21.84 2.18 45.30
CA TRP A 962 22.15 3.09 44.18
C TRP A 962 23.47 3.83 44.39
N TYR A 963 24.26 4.01 43.32
CA TYR A 963 25.57 4.67 43.39
C TYR A 963 25.88 5.62 42.23
N PHE A 964 26.82 6.55 42.44
CA PHE A 964 27.30 7.49 41.43
C PHE A 964 28.78 7.84 41.65
N ASN A 965 29.55 7.99 40.57
CA ASN A 965 30.95 8.43 40.63
C ASN A 965 31.13 9.75 39.88
N MET A 966 31.55 10.79 40.60
CA MET A 966 31.79 12.14 40.07
C MET A 966 33.29 12.31 39.85
N THR A 967 33.72 12.82 38.69
CA THR A 967 35.14 13.04 38.35
C THR A 967 35.37 14.42 37.73
N GLY A 968 36.62 14.91 37.68
CA GLY A 968 36.98 16.20 37.11
C GLY A 968 36.52 17.43 37.93
N LEU A 969 36.33 17.26 39.24
CA LEU A 969 35.88 18.31 40.16
C LEU A 969 36.98 19.37 40.37
N LYS A 970 36.59 20.63 40.46
CA LYS A 970 37.51 21.76 40.73
C LYS A 970 37.57 22.08 42.21
N ASN A 971 38.55 22.89 42.60
CA ASN A 971 38.66 23.38 43.98
C ASN A 971 37.41 24.15 44.38
N GLY A 972 36.78 23.74 45.47
CA GLY A 972 35.52 24.34 45.91
C GLY A 972 34.83 23.52 47.00
N LEU A 973 33.91 24.18 47.69
CA LEU A 973 32.94 23.52 48.56
C LEU A 973 31.75 23.12 47.70
N TYR A 974 31.37 21.84 47.77
CA TYR A 974 30.19 21.28 47.11
C TYR A 974 29.20 20.76 48.13
N THR A 975 27.94 20.73 47.75
CA THR A 975 26.83 20.15 48.51
C THR A 975 26.24 18.99 47.73
N LEU A 976 25.80 17.96 48.44
CA LEU A 976 25.21 16.76 47.85
C LEU A 976 23.97 16.30 48.63
N ARG A 977 22.95 15.84 47.91
CA ARG A 977 21.74 15.18 48.43
C ARG A 977 21.31 14.12 47.43
N VAL A 978 20.79 12.99 47.89
CA VAL A 978 20.22 11.98 46.99
C VAL A 978 18.70 11.95 47.15
N TRP A 979 18.02 11.91 46.01
CA TRP A 979 16.58 11.77 45.88
C TRP A 979 16.25 10.39 45.31
N GLY A 980 15.29 9.68 45.89
CA GLY A 980 14.76 8.42 45.39
C GLY A 980 13.28 8.56 45.06
N ARG A 981 12.85 8.02 43.93
CA ARG A 981 11.46 8.01 43.48
C ARG A 981 10.89 6.60 43.58
N ASP A 982 9.71 6.44 44.19
CA ASP A 982 8.99 5.16 44.15
C ASP A 982 8.17 4.99 42.86
N SER A 983 7.61 3.80 42.66
CA SER A 983 6.75 3.47 41.51
C SER A 983 5.44 4.29 41.42
N LEU A 984 5.08 5.01 42.50
CA LEU A 984 3.94 5.92 42.54
C LEU A 984 4.34 7.37 42.20
N GLY A 985 5.63 7.62 42.01
CA GLY A 985 6.20 8.92 41.69
C GLY A 985 6.48 9.81 42.90
N ASN A 986 6.37 9.28 44.13
CA ASN A 986 6.71 10.00 45.35
C ASN A 986 8.23 10.11 45.49
N TRP A 987 8.70 11.30 45.88
CA TRP A 987 10.11 11.55 46.12
C TRP A 987 10.45 11.52 47.61
N PHE A 988 11.53 10.83 47.92
CA PHE A 988 12.15 10.74 49.24
C PHE A 988 13.59 11.24 49.10
N SER A 989 14.17 11.81 50.15
CA SER A 989 15.56 12.27 50.10
C SER A 989 16.37 11.82 51.29
N THR A 990 17.68 11.79 51.10
CA THR A 990 18.63 11.82 52.21
C THR A 990 18.67 13.21 52.85
N GLU A 991 19.42 13.33 53.94
CA GLU A 991 19.98 14.61 54.42
C GLU A 991 20.91 15.26 53.38
N VAL A 992 21.20 16.57 53.52
CA VAL A 992 22.23 17.27 52.74
C VAL A 992 23.58 17.08 53.40
N ARG A 993 24.61 16.83 52.60
CA ARG A 993 26.01 16.84 53.04
C ARG A 993 26.81 17.87 52.25
N SER A 994 27.94 18.31 52.81
CA SER A 994 28.90 19.20 52.18
C SER A 994 30.27 18.51 52.09
N VAL A 995 31.03 18.79 51.04
CA VAL A 995 32.37 18.24 50.81
C VAL A 995 33.26 19.26 50.12
N THR A 996 34.47 19.48 50.62
CA THR A 996 35.44 20.42 50.04
C THR A 996 36.45 19.69 49.18
N ILE A 997 36.53 20.03 47.90
CA ILE A 997 37.52 19.50 46.97
C ILE A 997 38.75 20.41 46.90
N LYS A 998 39.94 19.83 46.96
CA LYS A 998 41.24 20.49 46.77
C LYS A 998 42.15 19.68 45.83
N VAL A 999 41.95 19.89 44.54
CA VAL A 999 42.79 19.42 43.43
C VAL A 999 43.86 20.46 43.09
N ASN A 1000 45.11 20.02 42.95
CA ASN A 1000 46.21 20.87 42.48
C ASN A 1000 46.64 20.44 41.06
N THR A 1001 45.95 20.85 39.99
CA THR A 1001 46.37 20.66 38.56
C THR A 1001 45.56 21.59 37.62
N GLN A 1002 46.12 22.34 36.65
CA GLN A 1002 46.72 22.02 35.32
C GLN A 1002 45.80 21.27 34.33
N SER A 1003 45.08 21.97 33.40
CA SER A 1003 44.70 21.47 32.03
C SER A 1003 43.75 22.34 31.14
N THR A 1004 43.91 23.67 31.02
CA THR A 1004 43.27 24.47 29.92
C THR A 1004 44.27 25.26 29.07
N TYR A 1005 45.55 25.25 29.45
CA TYR A 1005 46.59 26.04 28.80
C TYR A 1005 47.18 25.37 27.54
N ASP A 1006 47.04 24.06 27.39
CA ASP A 1006 47.79 23.29 26.38
C ASP A 1006 47.27 23.47 24.94
N ILE A 1007 45.95 23.68 24.76
CA ILE A 1007 45.34 23.91 23.43
C ILE A 1007 45.72 25.26 22.82
N TRP A 1008 45.68 26.33 23.62
CA TRP A 1008 45.96 27.69 23.16
C TRP A 1008 47.45 27.89 22.87
N ILE A 1009 48.32 27.21 23.62
CA ILE A 1009 49.76 27.21 23.38
C ILE A 1009 50.06 26.49 22.06
N LYS A 1010 49.54 25.27 21.84
CA LYS A 1010 49.75 24.51 20.59
C LYS A 1010 49.26 25.28 19.34
N LEU A 1011 48.12 25.96 19.42
CA LEU A 1011 47.62 26.84 18.35
C LEU A 1011 48.54 28.05 18.11
N SER A 1012 49.08 28.66 19.17
CA SER A 1012 50.01 29.79 19.05
C SER A 1012 51.32 29.38 18.38
N CYS A 1013 51.84 28.21 18.72
CA CYS A 1013 53.04 27.63 18.10
C CYS A 1013 52.83 27.34 16.61
N LEU A 1014 51.66 26.81 16.24
CA LEU A 1014 51.31 26.49 14.85
C LEU A 1014 51.29 27.73 13.95
N TRP A 1015 50.58 28.80 14.36
CA TRP A 1015 50.53 30.05 13.60
C TRP A 1015 51.88 30.77 13.52
N THR A 1016 52.70 30.65 14.56
CA THR A 1016 54.06 31.22 14.58
C THR A 1016 55.00 30.46 13.64
N THR A 1017 54.83 29.13 13.51
CA THR A 1017 55.55 28.34 12.51
C THR A 1017 55.17 28.78 11.09
N TRP A 1018 53.89 28.99 10.82
CA TRP A 1018 53.44 29.48 9.51
C TRP A 1018 53.98 30.88 9.20
N PHE A 1019 54.05 31.78 10.18
CA PHE A 1019 54.68 33.09 10.04
C PHE A 1019 56.15 32.97 9.65
N PHE A 1020 56.94 32.12 10.33
CA PHE A 1020 58.36 31.96 9.99
C PHE A 1020 58.60 31.38 8.60
N ASN A 1021 57.73 30.48 8.13
CA ASN A 1021 57.83 29.94 6.77
C ASN A 1021 57.57 31.02 5.71
N HIS A 1022 56.54 31.85 5.91
CA HIS A 1022 56.25 32.96 4.99
C HIS A 1022 57.30 34.06 5.09
N ARG A 1023 57.90 34.27 6.27
CA ARG A 1023 58.98 35.24 6.46
C ARG A 1023 60.28 34.82 5.80
N THR A 1024 60.61 33.53 5.78
CA THR A 1024 61.74 33.03 4.99
C THR A 1024 61.49 33.27 3.50
N GLU A 1025 60.29 32.94 3.02
CA GLU A 1025 59.90 33.21 1.64
C GLU A 1025 59.91 34.71 1.30
N PHE A 1026 59.49 35.56 2.23
CA PHE A 1026 59.52 37.02 2.07
C PHE A 1026 60.93 37.52 1.74
N PHE A 1027 61.96 37.11 2.49
CA PHE A 1027 63.32 37.58 2.23
C PHE A 1027 63.89 37.06 0.92
N GLU A 1028 63.57 35.82 0.52
CA GLU A 1028 63.95 35.29 -0.80
C GLU A 1028 63.31 36.10 -1.94
N LEU A 1029 62.02 36.41 -1.82
CA LEU A 1029 61.31 37.23 -2.81
C LEU A 1029 61.75 38.70 -2.77
N TYR A 1030 62.08 39.23 -1.60
CA TYR A 1030 62.53 40.61 -1.42
C TYR A 1030 63.91 40.83 -2.06
N GLU A 1031 64.85 39.90 -1.87
CA GLU A 1031 66.14 39.93 -2.55
C GLU A 1031 65.96 39.83 -4.07
N ASN A 1032 65.13 38.89 -4.54
CA ASN A 1032 64.83 38.75 -5.97
C ASN A 1032 64.16 40.01 -6.56
N ALA A 1033 63.20 40.61 -5.85
CA ALA A 1033 62.51 41.84 -6.26
C ALA A 1033 63.48 43.03 -6.35
N THR A 1034 64.43 43.12 -5.42
CA THR A 1034 65.46 44.17 -5.39
C THR A 1034 66.47 44.00 -6.53
N VAL A 1035 66.85 42.76 -6.86
CA VAL A 1035 67.79 42.45 -7.96
C VAL A 1035 67.13 42.61 -9.34
N LEU A 1036 65.86 42.24 -9.48
CA LEU A 1036 65.11 42.31 -10.73
C LEU A 1036 64.48 43.69 -11.01
N GLY A 1037 64.66 44.66 -10.11
CA GLY A 1037 64.25 46.05 -10.33
C GLY A 1037 62.75 46.31 -10.20
N VAL A 1038 62.06 45.58 -9.30
CA VAL A 1038 60.68 45.93 -8.90
C VAL A 1038 60.65 47.38 -8.40
N ASP A 1039 59.55 48.10 -8.65
CA ASP A 1039 59.44 49.50 -8.25
C ASP A 1039 59.60 49.71 -6.74
N ASN A 1040 60.22 50.83 -6.39
CA ASN A 1040 60.64 51.09 -5.01
C ASN A 1040 59.44 51.30 -4.06
N GLU A 1041 58.27 51.69 -4.55
CA GLU A 1041 57.07 51.84 -3.71
C GLU A 1041 56.54 50.48 -3.26
N THR A 1042 56.49 49.50 -4.17
CA THR A 1042 56.07 48.12 -3.88
C THR A 1042 57.03 47.42 -2.93
N ILE A 1043 58.35 47.60 -3.12
CA ILE A 1043 59.38 47.04 -2.22
C ILE A 1043 59.26 47.64 -0.81
N GLN A 1044 59.08 48.96 -0.71
CA GLN A 1044 58.94 49.64 0.58
C GLN A 1044 57.65 49.25 1.31
N LEU A 1045 56.53 49.11 0.59
CA LEU A 1045 55.27 48.65 1.18
C LEU A 1045 55.37 47.22 1.72
N ALA A 1046 56.02 46.32 0.97
CA ALA A 1046 56.23 44.95 1.40
C ALA A 1046 57.14 44.88 2.64
N LEU A 1047 58.19 45.71 2.69
CA LEU A 1047 59.09 45.81 3.83
C LEU A 1047 58.38 46.35 5.08
N GLU A 1048 57.54 47.38 4.94
CA GLU A 1048 56.78 47.96 6.05
C GLU A 1048 55.77 46.96 6.64
N LEU A 1049 55.17 46.11 5.79
CA LEU A 1049 54.28 45.03 6.25
C LEU A 1049 55.07 43.93 6.99
N ASN A 1050 56.25 43.53 6.48
CA ASN A 1050 57.13 42.58 7.17
C ASN A 1050 57.62 43.10 8.54
N ASP A 1051 57.96 44.39 8.63
CA ASP A 1051 58.39 45.02 9.87
C ASP A 1051 57.23 45.11 10.88
N ASN A 1052 56.03 45.47 10.42
CA ASN A 1052 54.83 45.51 11.25
C ASN A 1052 54.42 44.11 11.75
N ALA A 1053 54.51 43.10 10.88
CA ALA A 1053 54.25 41.72 11.24
C ALA A 1053 55.29 41.19 12.25
N THR A 1054 56.56 41.56 12.08
CA THR A 1054 57.65 41.26 13.00
C THR A 1054 57.43 41.89 14.38
N ALA A 1055 57.07 43.17 14.45
CA ALA A 1055 56.80 43.85 15.71
C ALA A 1055 55.60 43.25 16.46
N LEU A 1056 54.54 42.87 15.74
CA LEU A 1056 53.39 42.17 16.32
C LEU A 1056 53.76 40.78 16.83
N MET A 1057 54.60 40.04 16.11
CA MET A 1057 55.04 38.71 16.54
C MET A 1057 55.91 38.78 17.81
N LEU A 1058 56.84 39.73 17.89
CA LEU A 1058 57.66 39.97 19.08
C LEU A 1058 56.81 40.39 20.29
N GLY A 1059 55.86 41.30 20.09
CA GLY A 1059 54.93 41.74 21.15
C GLY A 1059 53.98 40.63 21.62
N ALA A 1060 53.56 39.73 20.72
CA ALA A 1060 52.66 38.64 21.05
C ALA A 1060 53.32 37.56 21.92
N TRP A 1061 54.60 37.28 21.67
CA TRP A 1061 55.41 36.35 22.46
C TRP A 1061 56.15 37.01 23.64
N GLY A 1062 56.20 38.34 23.67
CA GLY A 1062 56.95 39.10 24.67
C GLY A 1062 58.44 38.83 24.62
N ALA A 1063 58.99 38.68 23.41
CA ALA A 1063 60.40 38.39 23.16
C ALA A 1063 61.10 39.60 22.54
N ASP A 1064 62.40 39.74 22.82
CA ASP A 1064 63.20 40.87 22.32
C ASP A 1064 63.67 40.66 20.87
N ASN A 1065 63.71 39.41 20.40
CA ASN A 1065 64.05 39.06 19.01
C ASN A 1065 63.34 37.77 18.55
N LEU A 1066 63.29 37.56 17.22
CA LEU A 1066 62.54 36.47 16.60
C LEU A 1066 63.26 35.11 16.72
N GLU A 1067 64.58 35.09 16.81
CA GLU A 1067 65.36 33.84 16.93
C GLU A 1067 65.12 33.17 18.28
N ASP A 1068 64.93 33.95 19.35
CA ASP A 1068 64.54 33.43 20.66
C ASP A 1068 63.15 32.76 20.64
N ILE A 1069 62.21 33.27 19.83
CA ILE A 1069 60.91 32.65 19.62
C ILE A 1069 61.07 31.34 18.84
N ARG A 1070 61.85 31.35 17.77
CA ARG A 1070 62.08 30.18 16.89
C ARG A 1070 62.76 29.03 17.63
N ALA A 1071 63.81 29.33 18.42
CA ALA A 1071 64.58 28.34 19.16
C ALA A 1071 63.80 27.64 20.28
N ASN A 1072 62.73 28.27 20.76
CA ASN A 1072 61.99 27.80 21.93
C ASN A 1072 60.52 27.47 21.66
N LEU A 1073 60.10 27.43 20.40
CA LEU A 1073 58.69 27.48 20.01
C LEU A 1073 57.83 26.35 20.58
N TRP A 1074 58.40 25.17 20.83
CA TRP A 1074 57.68 23.99 21.31
C TRP A 1074 58.14 23.49 22.68
N ASN A 1075 59.01 24.25 23.36
CA ASN A 1075 59.63 23.83 24.61
C ASN A 1075 59.06 24.63 25.80
N PHE A 1076 58.00 24.11 26.43
CA PHE A 1076 57.26 24.77 27.52
C PHE A 1076 57.40 24.01 28.85
N GLU A 1077 58.61 24.00 29.43
CA GLU A 1077 58.85 23.39 30.75
C GLU A 1077 59.12 24.41 31.86
N SER A 1078 58.68 25.67 31.74
CA SER A 1078 58.86 26.67 32.81
C SER A 1078 57.58 27.43 33.19
N PRO A 1079 57.22 27.55 34.49
CA PRO A 1079 56.00 28.22 34.94
C PRO A 1079 55.99 29.75 34.75
N THR A 1080 57.10 30.33 34.32
CA THR A 1080 57.29 31.80 34.28
C THR A 1080 57.17 32.41 32.88
N ARG A 1081 56.98 31.61 31.82
CA ARG A 1081 56.81 32.17 30.48
C ARG A 1081 55.38 32.67 30.26
N ARG A 1082 55.26 33.95 29.86
CA ARG A 1082 54.00 34.61 29.53
C ARG A 1082 53.30 33.87 28.39
N ILE A 1083 51.99 33.73 28.51
CA ILE A 1083 51.17 33.07 27.50
C ILE A 1083 51.12 33.93 26.24
N PRO A 1084 51.44 33.37 25.06
CA PRO A 1084 51.43 34.12 23.81
C PRO A 1084 50.04 34.65 23.46
N ARG A 1085 49.97 35.88 22.93
CA ARG A 1085 48.72 36.50 22.49
C ARG A 1085 48.34 35.95 21.12
N LEU A 1086 47.57 34.86 21.10
CA LEU A 1086 47.21 34.15 19.87
C LEU A 1086 46.62 35.04 18.77
N TRP A 1087 45.79 36.02 19.13
CA TRP A 1087 45.21 36.95 18.15
C TRP A 1087 46.25 37.85 17.47
N ASP A 1088 47.27 38.28 18.22
CA ASP A 1088 48.36 39.10 17.69
C ASP A 1088 49.29 38.25 16.81
N ILE A 1089 49.52 36.98 17.15
CA ILE A 1089 50.25 36.01 16.31
C ILE A 1089 49.52 35.77 14.99
N ARG A 1090 48.21 35.57 15.06
CA ARG A 1090 47.36 35.38 13.87
C ARG A 1090 47.39 36.61 12.96
N LYS A 1091 47.33 37.79 13.56
CA LYS A 1091 47.41 39.06 12.82
C LYS A 1091 48.79 39.24 12.18
N ALA A 1092 49.87 38.98 12.91
CA ALA A 1092 51.23 39.00 12.38
C ALA A 1092 51.39 38.06 11.18
N PHE A 1093 50.91 36.82 11.27
CA PHE A 1093 50.93 35.87 10.15
C PHE A 1093 50.20 36.39 8.91
N LEU A 1094 49.01 36.95 9.05
CA LEU A 1094 48.24 37.44 7.90
C LEU A 1094 48.91 38.63 7.22
N ILE A 1095 49.50 39.53 8.00
CA ILE A 1095 50.26 40.68 7.47
C ILE A 1095 51.53 40.20 6.75
N GLU A 1096 52.25 39.23 7.32
CA GLU A 1096 53.44 38.63 6.69
C GLU A 1096 53.09 37.94 5.37
N LYS A 1097 51.95 37.23 5.33
CA LYS A 1097 51.45 36.60 4.12
C LYS A 1097 51.07 37.62 3.06
N GLU A 1098 50.46 38.74 3.44
CA GLU A 1098 50.14 39.84 2.53
C GLU A 1098 51.41 40.49 1.96
N ALA A 1099 52.46 40.65 2.76
CA ALA A 1099 53.77 41.13 2.31
C ALA A 1099 54.40 40.19 1.25
N VAL A 1100 54.31 38.87 1.46
CA VAL A 1100 54.74 37.84 0.49
C VAL A 1100 53.91 37.88 -0.79
N GLU A 1101 52.59 38.01 -0.69
CA GLU A 1101 51.69 38.06 -1.86
C GLU A 1101 51.93 39.31 -2.73
N ILE A 1102 52.25 40.45 -2.12
CA ILE A 1102 52.64 41.68 -2.83
C ILE A 1102 53.92 41.45 -3.64
N LEU A 1103 54.95 40.85 -3.04
CA LEU A 1103 56.21 40.56 -3.74
C LEU A 1103 56.05 39.47 -4.82
N ARG A 1104 55.28 38.40 -4.56
CA ARG A 1104 54.96 37.37 -5.57
C ARG A 1104 54.24 37.96 -6.77
N LYS A 1105 53.29 38.88 -6.54
CA LYS A 1105 52.51 39.52 -7.61
C LYS A 1105 53.38 40.48 -8.42
N ALA A 1106 54.29 41.20 -7.77
CA ALA A 1106 55.23 42.09 -8.44
C ALA A 1106 56.26 41.32 -9.27
N LEU A 1107 56.76 40.19 -8.77
CA LEU A 1107 57.70 39.31 -9.46
C LEU A 1107 57.06 38.45 -10.55
N GLY A 1108 55.77 38.14 -10.44
CA GLY A 1108 55.00 37.46 -11.51
C GLY A 1108 54.58 38.37 -12.66
N GLY A 1109 54.84 39.68 -12.57
CA GLY A 1109 54.58 40.68 -13.61
C GLY A 1109 55.84 41.26 -14.28
N LEU A 1110 57.04 40.87 -13.82
CA LEU A 1110 58.35 41.08 -14.45
C LEU A 1110 58.75 39.82 -15.23
#